data_AF-A0A2N2ETA0-F1
#
_entry.id   AF-A0A2N2ETA0-F1
#
_cell.length_a   1.000
_cell.length_b   1.000
_cell.length_c   1.000
_cell.angle_alpha   90.00
_cell.angle_beta   90.00
_cell.angle_gamma   90.00
#
_symmetry.space_group_name_H-M   'P 1'
#
loop_
_entity.id
_entity.type
_entity.pdbx_description
1 polymer ?
#
loop_
_entity_poly.entity_id
_entity_poly.type
_entity_poly.pdbx_seq_one_letter_code
_entity_poly.pdbx_strand_id
1 'polypeptide(L)'
;MSELYVSTSMGEYAIAAVMGSRRSFYHTDFGKRDLDGFFECFAKVKDEFPLSTFRKIFVEIGPGSFTGVRVGVTFARVLAQQLRIPLIAMRSLDVAAAGAAFESAVLGVAAPGETVVAMLDTGNGFVYGAVYPGGVIGAAANADIYAVEIDEWLDYALSLPGKLCLCGRISQRDEDILKKKNLKFLKLKATDILENMILLSASVDDHVGEAKGEAASRASEIVPIYISRKQAEAKWQEKLEDEMVKISQLVAKKEGVREDIKNLEKVKREKEREIEDIAQLSETVDAIRGELASSMDELSILNAKRTAYTESIAAKEKKIEEYEKKLEDLKSRLRDCSRELALREAKYEKIKKLPPEIPREVEIYIQQRDELRQEVENLKEEKGNYSRQIDELATSRFEEVFERIKKEEEMLGALSDKRRWKEEEIKTLEESIKDINRKRALAEEAALETADLDAASKEITKPSSPLAGPEAPGGAETETEAPPEPEIAFAPETADSEAAPEMTPEEIEEPPVIVALAPEPEAAGVPSSSSEEAAPETADSEAAEEPPPRESTPVKADEDITEEISDHTAQESSDEKTPEADEFKKMDKRLPVDPLKKMSVENLEYMVRPFGIKDLPEVMNIEEASSERPWRRQMFKEELAIPVSKLYTLSGRWQRRDKMSLMAYAVFWVVSEKAHIINFAVAPAECNKGVGSCLLYEILKKASSLGCKSAYLEVRVSGQAAHKLLEKAGFTRTAERKDYFGYPKEDAFIYERKLQ
;
A
#
# COMPACT_ATOMS: atom_id res chain seq x y z
N MET A 1 -10.80 -41.28 -9.02
CA MET A 1 -11.03 -40.02 -8.27
C MET A 1 -10.73 -38.87 -9.21
N SER A 2 -11.30 -37.69 -9.01
CA SER A 2 -11.01 -36.53 -9.86
C SER A 2 -10.28 -35.42 -9.12
N GLU A 3 -9.59 -34.60 -9.89
CA GLU A 3 -8.74 -33.50 -9.44
C GLU A 3 -8.98 -32.28 -10.31
N LEU A 4 -8.97 -31.09 -9.70
CA LEU A 4 -9.18 -29.82 -10.38
C LEU A 4 -7.88 -29.01 -10.38
N TYR A 5 -7.53 -28.42 -11.52
CA TYR A 5 -6.31 -27.64 -11.72
C TYR A 5 -6.69 -26.24 -12.19
N VAL A 6 -6.19 -25.19 -11.52
CA VAL A 6 -6.59 -23.79 -11.74
C VAL A 6 -5.36 -22.90 -12.00
N SER A 7 -5.28 -22.35 -13.21
CA SER A 7 -4.25 -21.42 -13.67
C SER A 7 -4.88 -20.05 -13.98
N THR A 8 -4.29 -18.98 -13.44
CA THR A 8 -4.79 -17.58 -13.62
C THR A 8 -3.67 -16.54 -13.59
N SER A 9 -2.42 -16.99 -13.52
CA SER A 9 -1.19 -16.20 -13.42
C SER A 9 -0.86 -15.46 -14.73
N MET A 10 -1.10 -16.09 -15.88
CA MET A 10 -0.52 -15.71 -17.18
C MET A 10 -1.41 -14.82 -18.07
N GLY A 11 -2.46 -14.20 -17.51
CA GLY A 11 -3.35 -13.29 -18.26
C GLY A 11 -4.41 -13.97 -19.13
N GLU A 12 -4.39 -15.29 -19.24
CA GLU A 12 -5.56 -16.15 -19.46
C GLU A 12 -6.04 -16.70 -18.12
N TYR A 13 -7.31 -17.08 -18.05
CA TYR A 13 -7.82 -17.91 -16.97
C TYR A 13 -8.14 -19.30 -17.52
N ALA A 14 -7.60 -20.34 -16.88
CA ALA A 14 -7.58 -21.69 -17.42
C ALA A 14 -7.85 -22.73 -16.32
N ILE A 15 -8.63 -23.76 -16.65
CA ILE A 15 -9.03 -24.83 -15.74
C ILE A 15 -8.89 -26.18 -16.46
N ALA A 16 -8.31 -27.17 -15.78
CA ALA A 16 -8.41 -28.58 -16.18
C ALA A 16 -9.07 -29.42 -15.09
N ALA A 17 -9.74 -30.48 -15.51
CA ALA A 17 -10.18 -31.57 -14.64
C ALA A 17 -9.66 -32.92 -15.16
N VAL A 18 -9.16 -33.74 -14.24
CA VAL A 18 -8.59 -35.06 -14.53
C VAL A 18 -9.35 -36.12 -13.74
N MET A 19 -9.63 -37.27 -14.35
CA MET A 19 -10.17 -38.46 -13.68
C MET A 19 -9.64 -39.73 -14.36
N GLY A 20 -8.57 -40.30 -13.82
CA GLY A 20 -7.87 -41.41 -14.47
C GLY A 20 -7.28 -40.95 -15.81
N SER A 21 -7.60 -41.65 -16.89
CA SER A 21 -7.17 -41.26 -18.25
C SER A 21 -7.99 -40.13 -18.88
N ARG A 22 -9.17 -39.79 -18.35
CA ARG A 22 -9.97 -38.66 -18.88
C ARG A 22 -9.39 -37.34 -18.37
N ARG A 23 -9.09 -36.43 -19.29
CA ARG A 23 -8.71 -35.03 -19.03
C ARG A 23 -9.60 -34.12 -19.88
N SER A 24 -10.05 -33.00 -19.31
CA SER A 24 -10.73 -31.93 -20.07
C SER A 24 -10.13 -30.59 -19.66
N PHE A 25 -9.89 -29.71 -20.65
CA PHE A 25 -9.17 -28.45 -20.51
C PHE A 25 -9.99 -27.32 -21.12
N TYR A 26 -10.09 -26.18 -20.44
CA TYR A 26 -10.77 -24.97 -20.95
C TYR A 26 -10.00 -23.72 -20.49
N HIS A 27 -9.96 -22.70 -21.33
CA HIS A 27 -9.33 -21.42 -21.01
C HIS A 27 -10.01 -20.25 -21.74
N THR A 28 -9.80 -19.03 -21.25
CA THR A 28 -10.19 -17.78 -21.94
C THR A 28 -9.20 -17.41 -23.06
N ASP A 29 -9.55 -16.42 -23.89
CA ASP A 29 -8.64 -15.85 -24.89
C ASP A 29 -7.51 -15.04 -24.25
N PHE A 30 -6.34 -15.00 -24.89
CA PHE A 30 -5.19 -14.25 -24.39
C PHE A 30 -5.50 -12.76 -24.17
N GLY A 31 -5.19 -12.26 -22.97
CA GLY A 31 -5.41 -10.87 -22.57
C GLY A 31 -6.85 -10.55 -22.13
N LYS A 32 -7.84 -11.39 -22.47
CA LYS A 32 -9.20 -11.27 -21.91
C LYS A 32 -9.22 -11.83 -20.49
N ARG A 33 -8.95 -10.96 -19.52
CA ARG A 33 -9.08 -11.20 -18.07
C ARG A 33 -10.54 -11.22 -17.61
N ASP A 34 -11.39 -11.84 -18.41
CA ASP A 34 -12.84 -11.89 -18.23
C ASP A 34 -13.22 -12.93 -17.17
N LEU A 35 -14.02 -12.51 -16.17
CA LEU A 35 -14.52 -13.38 -15.12
C LEU A 35 -15.67 -14.26 -15.61
N ASP A 36 -16.50 -13.79 -16.52
CA ASP A 36 -17.65 -14.54 -17.02
C ASP A 36 -17.17 -15.73 -17.85
N GLY A 37 -16.20 -15.51 -18.77
CA GLY A 37 -15.50 -16.57 -19.48
C GLY A 37 -14.76 -17.58 -18.58
N PHE A 38 -14.28 -17.18 -17.40
CA PHE A 38 -13.72 -18.12 -16.41
C PHE A 38 -14.80 -18.99 -15.76
N PHE A 39 -15.94 -18.39 -15.39
CA PHE A 39 -17.07 -19.15 -14.85
C PHE A 39 -17.75 -20.02 -15.92
N GLU A 40 -17.73 -19.63 -17.20
CA GLU A 40 -18.08 -20.53 -18.31
C GLU A 40 -17.13 -21.73 -18.42
N CYS A 41 -15.81 -21.52 -18.31
CA CYS A 41 -14.83 -22.61 -18.29
C CYS A 41 -15.11 -23.56 -17.12
N PHE A 42 -15.42 -23.02 -15.94
CA PHE A 42 -15.80 -23.84 -14.78
C PHE A 42 -17.15 -24.55 -14.95
N ALA A 43 -18.13 -23.93 -15.62
CA ALA A 43 -19.41 -24.57 -15.92
C ALA A 43 -19.23 -25.81 -16.80
N LYS A 44 -18.41 -25.68 -17.87
CA LYS A 44 -18.05 -26.79 -18.77
C LYS A 44 -17.35 -27.93 -18.00
N VAL A 45 -16.42 -27.61 -17.10
CA VAL A 45 -15.81 -28.59 -16.18
C VAL A 45 -16.85 -29.27 -15.28
N LYS A 46 -17.73 -28.50 -14.63
CA LYS A 46 -18.76 -29.00 -13.70
C LYS A 46 -19.73 -29.98 -14.38
N ASP A 47 -20.06 -29.72 -15.64
CA ASP A 47 -21.01 -30.55 -16.41
C ASP A 47 -20.37 -31.86 -16.90
N GLU A 48 -19.05 -31.88 -17.12
CA GLU A 48 -18.29 -33.10 -17.40
C GLU A 48 -17.86 -33.89 -16.14
N PHE A 49 -17.64 -33.19 -15.01
CA PHE A 49 -17.14 -33.72 -13.74
C PHE A 49 -17.95 -33.16 -12.55
N PRO A 50 -18.92 -33.90 -12.00
CA PRO A 50 -19.74 -33.44 -10.88
C PRO A 50 -18.89 -33.08 -9.66
N LEU A 51 -19.21 -31.96 -8.99
CA LEU A 51 -18.35 -31.39 -7.93
C LEU A 51 -18.04 -32.35 -6.76
N SER A 52 -18.94 -33.28 -6.47
CA SER A 52 -18.78 -34.33 -5.45
C SER A 52 -17.73 -35.40 -5.79
N THR A 53 -17.20 -35.42 -7.01
CA THR A 53 -16.14 -36.36 -7.44
C THR A 53 -14.74 -35.89 -7.07
N PHE A 54 -14.53 -34.57 -6.93
CA PHE A 54 -13.21 -33.97 -6.71
C PHE A 54 -12.65 -34.34 -5.33
N ARG A 55 -11.34 -34.65 -5.29
CA ARG A 55 -10.62 -35.04 -4.07
C ARG A 55 -9.40 -34.18 -3.74
N LYS A 56 -8.91 -33.39 -4.69
CA LYS A 56 -7.88 -32.36 -4.50
C LYS A 56 -8.16 -31.18 -5.45
N ILE A 57 -7.69 -29.99 -5.09
CA ILE A 57 -7.59 -28.85 -6.00
C ILE A 57 -6.13 -28.38 -6.02
N PHE A 58 -5.57 -28.18 -7.21
CA PHE A 58 -4.26 -27.59 -7.43
C PHE A 58 -4.45 -26.16 -7.98
N VAL A 59 -3.70 -25.20 -7.45
CA VAL A 59 -3.79 -23.79 -7.88
C VAL A 59 -2.41 -23.15 -7.98
N GLU A 60 -2.21 -22.38 -9.05
CA GLU A 60 -1.05 -21.49 -9.16
C GLU A 60 -1.14 -20.33 -8.17
N ILE A 61 -0.12 -20.16 -7.33
CA ILE A 61 0.00 -19.06 -6.37
C ILE A 61 0.85 -17.89 -6.87
N GLY A 62 1.32 -17.92 -8.12
CA GLY A 62 2.16 -16.87 -8.70
C GLY A 62 3.66 -17.22 -8.73
N PRO A 63 4.51 -16.30 -9.21
CA PRO A 63 4.19 -14.93 -9.57
C PRO A 63 3.39 -14.82 -10.89
N GLY A 64 2.73 -13.68 -11.09
CA GLY A 64 1.90 -13.43 -12.27
C GLY A 64 1.07 -12.15 -12.14
N SER A 65 -0.02 -12.07 -12.90
CA SER A 65 -0.97 -10.96 -12.85
C SER A 65 -1.58 -10.81 -11.45
N PHE A 66 -1.40 -9.63 -10.82
CA PHE A 66 -1.90 -9.32 -9.47
C PHE A 66 -3.40 -9.60 -9.32
N THR A 67 -4.22 -9.21 -10.30
CA THR A 67 -5.66 -9.50 -10.33
C THR A 67 -5.92 -10.99 -10.60
N GLY A 68 -5.20 -11.59 -11.55
CA GLY A 68 -5.44 -12.97 -11.96
C GLY A 68 -5.17 -13.99 -10.86
N VAL A 69 -3.96 -13.97 -10.26
CA VAL A 69 -3.58 -14.89 -9.18
C VAL A 69 -4.54 -14.74 -7.97
N ARG A 70 -5.04 -13.53 -7.70
CA ARG A 70 -6.08 -13.30 -6.67
C ARG A 70 -7.38 -14.03 -6.97
N VAL A 71 -7.84 -13.99 -8.22
CA VAL A 71 -9.05 -14.68 -8.68
C VAL A 71 -8.87 -16.19 -8.52
N GLY A 72 -7.82 -16.78 -9.10
CA GLY A 72 -7.60 -18.23 -9.05
C GLY A 72 -7.44 -18.77 -7.63
N VAL A 73 -6.57 -18.17 -6.82
CA VAL A 73 -6.33 -18.60 -5.43
C VAL A 73 -7.60 -18.43 -4.57
N THR A 74 -8.38 -17.37 -4.77
CA THR A 74 -9.62 -17.18 -4.01
C THR A 74 -10.72 -18.15 -4.43
N PHE A 75 -10.91 -18.35 -5.73
CA PHE A 75 -11.84 -19.35 -6.29
C PHE A 75 -11.52 -20.77 -5.78
N ALA A 76 -10.26 -21.21 -5.96
CA ALA A 76 -9.83 -22.55 -5.59
C ALA A 76 -9.94 -22.79 -4.07
N ARG A 77 -9.61 -21.77 -3.26
CA ARG A 77 -9.76 -21.79 -1.79
C ARG A 77 -11.20 -21.89 -1.32
N VAL A 78 -12.11 -21.07 -1.87
CA VAL A 78 -13.54 -21.14 -1.52
C VAL A 78 -14.12 -22.51 -1.91
N LEU A 79 -13.79 -23.01 -3.11
CA LEU A 79 -14.26 -24.31 -3.58
C LEU A 79 -13.70 -25.47 -2.74
N ALA A 80 -12.40 -25.45 -2.39
CA ALA A 80 -11.77 -26.44 -1.52
C ALA A 80 -12.38 -26.46 -0.11
N GLN A 81 -12.67 -25.28 0.46
CA GLN A 81 -13.32 -25.14 1.77
C GLN A 81 -14.75 -25.69 1.77
N GLN A 82 -15.56 -25.38 0.73
CA GLN A 82 -16.94 -25.88 0.61
C GLN A 82 -16.99 -27.39 0.39
N LEU A 83 -16.11 -27.94 -0.46
CA LEU A 83 -16.01 -29.39 -0.71
C LEU A 83 -15.26 -30.15 0.40
N ARG A 84 -14.58 -29.45 1.31
CA ARG A 84 -13.73 -29.99 2.39
C ARG A 84 -12.62 -30.91 1.87
N ILE A 85 -11.94 -30.49 0.80
CA ILE A 85 -10.83 -31.22 0.16
C ILE A 85 -9.52 -30.41 0.23
N PRO A 86 -8.35 -31.07 0.17
CA PRO A 86 -7.07 -30.39 0.11
C PRO A 86 -6.97 -29.40 -1.05
N LEU A 87 -6.37 -28.24 -0.75
CA LEU A 87 -5.88 -27.28 -1.73
C LEU A 87 -4.35 -27.37 -1.73
N ILE A 88 -3.75 -27.50 -2.92
CA ILE A 88 -2.31 -27.63 -3.10
C ILE A 88 -1.83 -26.45 -3.95
N ALA A 89 -0.81 -25.76 -3.45
CA ALA A 89 -0.22 -24.60 -4.10
C ALA A 89 0.92 -25.00 -5.05
N MET A 90 0.99 -24.36 -6.21
CA MET A 90 2.08 -24.50 -7.19
C MET A 90 2.67 -23.12 -7.52
N ARG A 91 4.01 -23.00 -7.55
CA ARG A 91 4.66 -21.75 -7.98
C ARG A 91 4.63 -21.69 -9.51
N SER A 92 4.23 -20.56 -10.07
CA SER A 92 3.99 -20.38 -11.51
C SER A 92 5.23 -20.62 -12.38
N LEU A 93 6.42 -20.36 -11.83
CA LEU A 93 7.69 -20.64 -12.51
C LEU A 93 8.08 -22.12 -12.47
N ASP A 94 7.70 -22.87 -11.42
CA ASP A 94 7.88 -24.33 -11.39
C ASP A 94 7.02 -24.98 -12.47
N VAL A 95 5.76 -24.52 -12.60
CA VAL A 95 4.82 -24.97 -13.64
C VAL A 95 5.32 -24.60 -15.03
N ALA A 96 5.92 -23.43 -15.23
CA ALA A 96 6.55 -23.08 -16.50
C ALA A 96 7.77 -23.96 -16.82
N ALA A 97 8.60 -24.30 -15.83
CA ALA A 97 9.78 -25.13 -16.01
C ALA A 97 9.46 -26.61 -16.29
N ALA A 98 8.41 -27.16 -15.67
CA ALA A 98 8.16 -28.61 -15.65
C ALA A 98 8.00 -29.24 -17.05
N GLY A 99 7.24 -28.60 -17.95
CA GLY A 99 7.08 -29.07 -19.33
C GLY A 99 8.39 -29.02 -20.11
N ALA A 100 9.23 -28.01 -19.87
CA ALA A 100 10.53 -27.90 -20.52
C ALA A 100 11.48 -29.05 -20.11
N ALA A 101 11.49 -29.44 -18.82
CA ALA A 101 12.23 -30.61 -18.39
C ALA A 101 11.66 -31.92 -18.98
N PHE A 102 10.34 -32.07 -19.03
CA PHE A 102 9.70 -33.28 -19.54
C PHE A 102 9.86 -33.45 -21.05
N GLU A 103 9.54 -32.42 -21.86
CA GLU A 103 9.78 -32.46 -23.31
C GLU A 103 11.25 -32.70 -23.63
N SER A 104 12.16 -32.04 -22.92
CA SER A 104 13.59 -32.14 -23.23
C SER A 104 14.17 -33.53 -22.87
N ALA A 105 13.60 -34.21 -21.87
CA ALA A 105 13.88 -35.62 -21.58
C ALA A 105 13.27 -36.59 -22.62
N VAL A 106 12.04 -36.34 -23.10
CA VAL A 106 11.35 -37.19 -24.09
C VAL A 106 11.94 -37.03 -25.51
N LEU A 107 12.34 -35.82 -25.88
CA LEU A 107 12.95 -35.50 -27.18
C LEU A 107 14.47 -35.74 -27.21
N GLY A 108 15.09 -36.13 -26.09
CA GLY A 108 16.54 -36.31 -25.97
C GLY A 108 17.35 -35.02 -26.15
N VAL A 109 16.71 -33.87 -25.96
CA VAL A 109 17.34 -32.54 -26.12
C VAL A 109 18.14 -32.18 -24.87
N ALA A 110 17.66 -32.58 -23.68
CA ALA A 110 18.38 -32.47 -22.42
C ALA A 110 18.72 -33.83 -21.80
N ALA A 111 19.98 -33.97 -21.40
CA ALA A 111 20.39 -34.95 -20.40
C ALA A 111 20.02 -34.47 -18.99
N PRO A 112 19.89 -35.39 -18.00
CA PRO A 112 19.89 -35.01 -16.58
C PRO A 112 21.14 -34.18 -16.27
N GLY A 113 20.98 -32.97 -15.74
CA GLY A 113 22.10 -32.03 -15.51
C GLY A 113 22.05 -30.71 -16.28
N GLU A 114 21.10 -30.52 -17.21
CA GLU A 114 20.97 -29.26 -17.96
C GLU A 114 20.12 -28.20 -17.23
N THR A 115 20.35 -26.92 -17.51
CA THR A 115 19.75 -25.81 -16.77
C THR A 115 18.48 -25.31 -17.45
N VAL A 116 17.35 -25.42 -16.76
CA VAL A 116 16.07 -24.84 -17.22
C VAL A 116 15.93 -23.43 -16.65
N VAL A 117 15.56 -22.47 -17.48
CA VAL A 117 15.25 -21.09 -17.07
C VAL A 117 13.83 -20.75 -17.50
N ALA A 118 12.98 -20.53 -16.51
CA ALA A 118 11.61 -20.11 -16.71
C ALA A 118 11.53 -18.57 -16.68
N MET A 119 10.76 -17.97 -17.59
CA MET A 119 10.46 -16.55 -17.58
C MET A 119 9.02 -16.23 -18.00
N LEU A 120 8.42 -15.25 -17.32
CA LEU A 120 7.03 -14.84 -17.45
C LEU A 120 6.94 -13.33 -17.58
N ASP A 121 6.37 -12.81 -18.66
CA ASP A 121 6.21 -11.36 -18.86
C ASP A 121 5.19 -10.75 -17.87
N THR A 122 5.55 -9.60 -17.32
CA THR A 122 4.71 -8.81 -16.41
C THR A 122 3.84 -7.75 -17.13
N GLY A 123 4.07 -7.54 -18.42
CA GLY A 123 3.35 -6.63 -19.31
C GLY A 123 4.00 -5.26 -19.50
N ASN A 124 5.19 -5.02 -18.94
CA ASN A 124 5.85 -3.69 -18.97
C ASN A 124 7.32 -3.69 -19.42
N GLY A 125 7.93 -4.86 -19.71
CA GLY A 125 9.36 -4.98 -20.07
C GLY A 125 10.19 -5.78 -19.06
N PHE A 126 9.60 -6.03 -17.90
CA PHE A 126 10.19 -6.87 -16.86
C PHE A 126 9.59 -8.27 -16.92
N VAL A 127 10.42 -9.28 -16.66
CA VAL A 127 10.01 -10.67 -16.53
C VAL A 127 10.14 -11.12 -15.08
N TYR A 128 9.22 -11.96 -14.63
CA TYR A 128 9.47 -12.83 -13.49
C TYR A 128 10.31 -14.01 -13.98
N GLY A 129 11.45 -14.26 -13.34
CA GLY A 129 12.42 -15.27 -13.76
C GLY A 129 12.78 -16.24 -12.63
N ALA A 130 13.08 -17.50 -12.97
CA ALA A 130 13.70 -18.46 -12.06
C ALA A 130 14.65 -19.41 -12.83
N VAL A 131 15.68 -19.89 -12.12
CA VAL A 131 16.70 -20.81 -12.64
C VAL A 131 16.58 -22.15 -11.91
N TYR A 132 16.62 -23.24 -12.68
CA TYR A 132 16.53 -24.61 -12.18
C TYR A 132 17.78 -25.41 -12.63
N PRO A 133 18.87 -25.35 -11.85
CA PRO A 133 20.10 -26.08 -12.15
C PRO A 133 19.84 -27.59 -12.18
N GLY A 134 20.37 -28.27 -13.21
CA GLY A 134 20.25 -29.72 -13.34
C GLY A 134 18.86 -30.26 -13.68
N GLY A 135 17.85 -29.40 -13.88
CA GLY A 135 16.48 -29.78 -14.20
C GLY A 135 15.61 -30.20 -13.02
N VAL A 136 16.08 -30.00 -11.77
CA VAL A 136 15.27 -30.26 -10.56
C VAL A 136 14.24 -29.15 -10.39
N ILE A 137 12.94 -29.50 -10.33
CA ILE A 137 11.82 -28.55 -10.37
C ILE A 137 10.79 -28.90 -9.28
N GLY A 138 10.03 -27.90 -8.82
CA GLY A 138 8.99 -28.04 -7.80
C GLY A 138 9.50 -27.72 -6.39
N ALA A 139 8.78 -28.19 -5.37
CA ALA A 139 9.04 -27.82 -3.97
C ALA A 139 10.49 -28.14 -3.50
N ALA A 140 11.07 -29.24 -3.97
CA ALA A 140 12.44 -29.64 -3.65
C ALA A 140 13.53 -28.75 -4.29
N ALA A 141 13.20 -28.00 -5.35
CA ALA A 141 14.16 -27.13 -6.04
C ALA A 141 14.40 -25.81 -5.30
N ASN A 142 13.38 -25.30 -4.59
CA ASN A 142 13.35 -24.02 -3.89
C ASN A 142 13.97 -22.82 -4.65
N ALA A 143 13.90 -22.84 -5.99
CA ALA A 143 14.53 -21.83 -6.84
C ALA A 143 14.11 -20.40 -6.47
N ASP A 144 15.09 -19.49 -6.40
CA ASP A 144 14.89 -18.06 -6.21
C ASP A 144 14.11 -17.45 -7.37
N ILE A 145 13.33 -16.40 -7.07
CA ILE A 145 12.47 -15.74 -8.05
C ILE A 145 12.85 -14.26 -8.18
N TYR A 146 13.16 -13.88 -9.42
CA TYR A 146 13.67 -12.59 -9.82
C TYR A 146 12.58 -11.77 -10.53
N ALA A 147 12.68 -10.43 -10.48
CA ALA A 147 11.86 -9.51 -11.27
C ALA A 147 12.77 -8.46 -11.91
N VAL A 148 13.20 -8.73 -13.15
CA VAL A 148 14.37 -8.12 -13.81
C VAL A 148 13.98 -7.72 -15.24
N GLU A 149 14.68 -6.76 -15.86
CA GLU A 149 14.37 -6.39 -17.25
C GLU A 149 14.63 -7.58 -18.18
N ILE A 150 13.84 -7.77 -19.23
CA ILE A 150 13.97 -8.96 -20.09
C ILE A 150 15.37 -9.07 -20.72
N ASP A 151 15.98 -7.97 -21.16
CA ASP A 151 17.32 -8.00 -21.75
C ASP A 151 18.39 -8.40 -20.72
N GLU A 152 18.33 -7.86 -19.49
CA GLU A 152 19.20 -8.23 -18.36
C GLU A 152 19.01 -9.70 -17.94
N TRP A 153 17.76 -10.17 -17.86
CA TRP A 153 17.44 -11.55 -17.48
C TRP A 153 17.94 -12.55 -18.52
N LEU A 154 17.85 -12.21 -19.81
CA LEU A 154 18.40 -13.04 -20.89
C LEU A 154 19.92 -13.08 -20.86
N ASP A 155 20.58 -11.95 -20.61
CA ASP A 155 22.05 -11.92 -20.54
C ASP A 155 22.57 -12.64 -19.28
N TYR A 156 21.84 -12.59 -18.17
CA TYR A 156 22.09 -13.46 -17.01
C TYR A 156 21.88 -14.94 -17.35
N ALA A 157 20.75 -15.31 -17.95
CA ALA A 157 20.44 -16.69 -18.31
C ALA A 157 21.47 -17.30 -19.28
N LEU A 158 21.99 -16.50 -20.21
CA LEU A 158 23.05 -16.89 -21.15
C LEU A 158 24.44 -16.95 -20.51
N SER A 159 24.64 -16.35 -19.32
CA SER A 159 25.89 -16.47 -18.55
C SER A 159 25.99 -17.77 -17.76
N LEU A 160 24.88 -18.53 -17.63
CA LEU A 160 24.83 -19.77 -16.86
C LEU A 160 25.57 -20.91 -17.57
N PRO A 161 26.33 -21.75 -16.83
CA PRO A 161 27.07 -22.86 -17.43
C PRO A 161 26.14 -24.02 -17.86
N GLY A 162 26.55 -24.70 -18.93
CA GLY A 162 25.86 -25.86 -19.50
C GLY A 162 25.04 -25.54 -20.75
N LYS A 163 24.14 -26.44 -21.13
CA LYS A 163 23.06 -26.12 -22.07
C LYS A 163 21.91 -25.47 -21.31
N LEU A 164 21.21 -24.57 -21.99
CA LEU A 164 20.14 -23.75 -21.47
C LEU A 164 18.81 -24.07 -22.17
N CYS A 165 17.76 -24.32 -21.39
CA CYS A 165 16.39 -24.40 -21.89
C CYS A 165 15.58 -23.19 -21.40
N LEU A 166 15.34 -22.21 -22.27
CA LEU A 166 14.49 -21.05 -21.98
C LEU A 166 13.01 -21.41 -22.23
N CYS A 167 12.15 -21.22 -21.24
CA CYS A 167 10.73 -21.58 -21.33
C CYS A 167 9.80 -20.59 -20.59
N GLY A 168 8.50 -20.65 -20.87
CA GLY A 168 7.48 -19.86 -20.18
C GLY A 168 6.59 -19.09 -21.15
N ARG A 169 6.19 -17.86 -20.81
CA ARG A 169 5.23 -17.09 -21.61
C ARG A 169 5.49 -15.59 -21.57
N ILE A 170 5.51 -14.97 -22.76
CA ILE A 170 5.83 -13.56 -22.97
C ILE A 170 4.87 -12.90 -23.97
N SER A 171 4.82 -11.56 -23.97
CA SER A 171 4.07 -10.78 -24.96
C SER A 171 4.77 -10.70 -26.34
N GLN A 172 4.02 -10.24 -27.34
CA GLN A 172 4.48 -10.18 -28.73
C GLN A 172 5.68 -9.25 -28.96
N ARG A 173 5.80 -8.17 -28.18
CA ARG A 173 6.94 -7.23 -28.21
C ARG A 173 8.23 -7.93 -27.73
N ASP A 174 8.10 -8.78 -26.73
CA ASP A 174 9.21 -9.39 -26.01
C ASP A 174 9.79 -10.59 -26.78
N GLU A 175 8.97 -11.26 -27.59
CA GLU A 175 9.45 -12.21 -28.60
C GLU A 175 10.46 -11.60 -29.58
N ASP A 176 10.31 -10.32 -29.93
CA ASP A 176 11.19 -9.68 -30.90
C ASP A 176 12.59 -9.42 -30.32
N ILE A 177 12.73 -9.41 -28.99
CA ILE A 177 14.02 -9.38 -28.29
C ILE A 177 14.69 -10.76 -28.42
N LEU A 178 13.94 -11.85 -28.21
CA LEU A 178 14.46 -13.22 -28.43
C LEU A 178 14.88 -13.47 -29.87
N LYS A 179 14.09 -13.00 -30.85
CA LYS A 179 14.42 -13.07 -32.28
C LYS A 179 15.73 -12.34 -32.59
N LYS A 180 15.93 -11.14 -32.04
CA LYS A 180 17.20 -10.37 -32.18
C LYS A 180 18.40 -11.09 -31.57
N LYS A 181 18.25 -11.72 -30.39
CA LYS A 181 19.31 -12.52 -29.76
C LYS A 181 19.45 -13.95 -30.34
N ASN A 182 18.66 -14.32 -31.35
CA ASN A 182 18.62 -15.65 -31.98
C ASN A 182 18.41 -16.82 -30.99
N LEU A 183 17.57 -16.60 -29.98
CA LEU A 183 17.36 -17.55 -28.89
C LEU A 183 16.19 -18.50 -29.17
N LYS A 184 16.39 -19.79 -28.88
CA LYS A 184 15.31 -20.77 -28.84
C LYS A 184 14.56 -20.63 -27.52
N PHE A 185 13.24 -20.51 -27.59
CA PHE A 185 12.36 -20.35 -26.45
C PHE A 185 11.12 -21.23 -26.58
N LEU A 186 10.86 -22.04 -25.56
CA LEU A 186 9.65 -22.86 -25.45
C LEU A 186 8.49 -22.00 -24.94
N LYS A 187 7.76 -21.38 -25.87
CA LYS A 187 6.58 -20.55 -25.57
C LYS A 187 5.37 -21.44 -25.25
N LEU A 188 4.92 -21.38 -23.99
CA LEU A 188 3.81 -22.17 -23.45
C LEU A 188 2.45 -21.48 -23.64
N LYS A 189 1.42 -22.27 -23.95
CA LYS A 189 0.00 -21.92 -23.95
C LYS A 189 -0.66 -22.28 -22.60
N ALA A 190 -1.91 -21.88 -22.38
CA ALA A 190 -2.67 -22.30 -21.19
C ALA A 190 -2.88 -23.82 -21.09
N THR A 191 -3.06 -24.52 -22.22
CA THR A 191 -3.09 -25.98 -22.27
C THR A 191 -1.82 -26.60 -21.71
N ASP A 192 -0.68 -26.06 -22.11
CA ASP A 192 0.65 -26.59 -21.81
C ASP A 192 0.99 -26.32 -20.34
N ILE A 193 0.61 -25.14 -19.81
CA ILE A 193 0.66 -24.81 -18.38
C ILE A 193 -0.21 -25.77 -17.55
N LEU A 194 -1.43 -26.10 -17.99
CA LEU A 194 -2.30 -27.06 -17.28
C LEU A 194 -1.76 -28.50 -17.34
N GLU A 195 -1.20 -28.94 -18.47
CA GLU A 195 -0.50 -30.23 -18.55
C GLU A 195 0.71 -30.27 -17.61
N ASN A 196 1.47 -29.17 -17.51
CA ASN A 196 2.60 -29.06 -16.59
C ASN A 196 2.18 -29.13 -15.11
N MET A 197 1.02 -28.57 -14.73
CA MET A 197 0.47 -28.75 -13.39
C MET A 197 0.12 -30.23 -13.11
N ILE A 198 -0.39 -30.96 -14.11
CA ILE A 198 -0.71 -32.39 -14.03
C ILE A 198 0.55 -33.27 -14.00
N LEU A 199 1.65 -32.83 -14.62
CA LEU A 199 2.96 -33.47 -14.50
C LEU A 199 3.58 -33.25 -13.10
N LEU A 200 3.43 -32.06 -12.52
CA LEU A 200 3.93 -31.74 -11.18
C LEU A 200 3.09 -32.35 -10.04
N SER A 201 1.79 -32.56 -10.20
CA SER A 201 1.00 -33.24 -9.17
C SER A 201 1.41 -34.71 -8.99
N ALA A 202 1.85 -35.37 -10.08
CA ALA A 202 2.32 -36.75 -10.03
C ALA A 202 3.56 -36.94 -9.13
N SER A 203 4.51 -35.98 -9.11
CA SER A 203 5.69 -36.05 -8.23
C SER A 203 5.42 -35.59 -6.79
N VAL A 204 4.32 -34.86 -6.55
CA VAL A 204 3.85 -34.52 -5.20
C VAL A 204 3.24 -35.72 -4.50
N ASP A 205 2.50 -36.59 -5.21
CA ASP A 205 1.79 -37.72 -4.59
C ASP A 205 2.72 -38.78 -3.97
N ASP A 206 3.92 -39.00 -4.53
CA ASP A 206 4.93 -39.90 -3.94
C ASP A 206 5.34 -39.45 -2.51
N HIS A 207 5.43 -38.14 -2.26
CA HIS A 207 5.84 -37.60 -0.96
C HIS A 207 4.71 -37.63 0.09
N VAL A 208 3.45 -37.69 -0.34
CA VAL A 208 2.29 -37.84 0.56
C VAL A 208 2.19 -39.27 1.11
N GLY A 209 2.86 -40.26 0.49
CA GLY A 209 2.87 -41.65 0.92
C GLY A 209 3.57 -41.92 2.26
N GLU A 210 4.64 -41.19 2.57
CA GLU A 210 5.46 -41.43 3.78
C GLU A 210 5.40 -40.28 4.82
N ALA A 211 5.04 -39.06 4.40
CA ALA A 211 5.00 -37.88 5.27
C ALA A 211 3.79 -37.87 6.24
N LYS A 212 3.91 -38.62 7.35
CA LYS A 212 2.97 -38.55 8.48
C LYS A 212 2.98 -37.16 9.15
N GLY A 213 2.10 -36.26 8.71
CA GLY A 213 1.51 -35.23 9.59
C GLY A 213 1.41 -33.81 9.04
N GLU A 214 2.44 -33.31 8.35
CA GLU A 214 2.66 -31.84 8.30
C GLU A 214 2.65 -31.20 6.89
N ALA A 215 2.71 -31.98 5.81
CA ALA A 215 2.90 -31.45 4.44
C ALA A 215 1.60 -31.05 3.70
N ALA A 216 0.50 -30.79 4.41
CA ALA A 216 -0.78 -30.38 3.83
C ALA A 216 -1.29 -29.10 4.49
N SER A 217 -0.77 -27.95 4.05
CA SER A 217 -1.24 -26.61 4.48
C SER A 217 -2.75 -26.50 4.33
N ARG A 218 -3.45 -25.95 5.33
CA ARG A 218 -4.89 -25.73 5.23
C ARG A 218 -5.19 -24.79 4.08
N ALA A 219 -6.33 -24.98 3.40
CA ALA A 219 -6.75 -24.10 2.31
C ALA A 219 -6.87 -22.61 2.72
N SER A 220 -6.99 -22.30 4.01
CA SER A 220 -6.93 -20.95 4.59
C SER A 220 -5.53 -20.31 4.59
N GLU A 221 -4.48 -21.12 4.69
CA GLU A 221 -3.08 -20.68 4.84
C GLU A 221 -2.42 -20.35 3.50
N ILE A 222 -2.97 -20.84 2.38
CA ILE A 222 -2.47 -20.57 1.03
C ILE A 222 -2.76 -19.13 0.63
N VAL A 223 -1.69 -18.40 0.30
CA VAL A 223 -1.69 -16.99 -0.13
C VAL A 223 -0.92 -16.79 -1.44
N PRO A 224 -1.29 -15.82 -2.29
CA PRO A 224 -0.52 -15.48 -3.48
C PRO A 224 0.89 -14.94 -3.19
N ILE A 225 1.86 -15.36 -4.01
CA ILE A 225 3.19 -14.76 -4.11
C ILE A 225 3.06 -13.44 -4.89
N TYR A 226 3.03 -12.33 -4.16
CA TYR A 226 3.16 -10.99 -4.74
C TYR A 226 4.62 -10.56 -4.72
N ILE A 227 5.24 -10.40 -5.89
CA ILE A 227 6.57 -9.81 -5.97
C ILE A 227 6.44 -8.28 -5.88
N SER A 228 6.68 -7.79 -4.67
CA SER A 228 6.92 -6.40 -4.27
C SER A 228 6.11 -5.30 -4.98
N ARG A 229 5.02 -4.88 -4.31
CA ARG A 229 4.29 -3.62 -4.61
C ARG A 229 5.23 -2.43 -4.83
N LYS A 230 6.30 -2.31 -4.03
CA LYS A 230 7.27 -1.21 -4.08
C LYS A 230 7.94 -1.01 -5.44
N GLN A 231 8.18 -2.06 -6.22
CA GLN A 231 8.81 -1.91 -7.54
C GLN A 231 7.82 -1.46 -8.62
N ALA A 232 6.56 -1.86 -8.53
CA ALA A 232 5.49 -1.36 -9.39
C ALA A 232 5.09 0.08 -9.01
N GLU A 233 5.02 0.39 -7.72
CA GLU A 233 4.76 1.73 -7.18
C GLU A 233 5.93 2.68 -7.51
N ALA A 234 7.19 2.23 -7.42
CA ALA A 234 8.34 3.01 -7.85
C ALA A 234 8.34 3.29 -9.36
N LYS A 235 7.95 2.32 -10.20
CA LYS A 235 7.84 2.53 -11.67
C LYS A 235 6.63 3.37 -12.07
N TRP A 236 5.56 3.34 -11.29
CA TRP A 236 4.40 4.23 -11.49
C TRP A 236 4.70 5.66 -11.01
N GLN A 237 5.40 5.82 -9.88
CA GLN A 237 5.98 7.11 -9.47
C GLN A 237 7.00 7.62 -10.48
N GLU A 238 7.90 6.79 -10.99
CA GLU A 238 8.84 7.14 -12.05
C GLU A 238 8.12 7.63 -13.30
N LYS A 239 7.01 6.99 -13.71
CA LYS A 239 6.20 7.46 -14.84
C LYS A 239 5.46 8.78 -14.56
N LEU A 240 4.98 8.99 -13.33
CA LEU A 240 4.40 10.25 -12.88
C LEU A 240 5.46 11.37 -12.77
N GLU A 241 6.65 11.06 -12.27
CA GLU A 241 7.83 11.93 -12.27
C GLU A 241 8.17 12.32 -13.72
N ASP A 242 8.22 11.36 -14.64
CA ASP A 242 8.45 11.57 -16.08
C ASP A 242 7.41 12.46 -16.75
N GLU A 243 6.12 12.32 -16.39
CA GLU A 243 5.03 13.14 -16.93
C GLU A 243 5.00 14.54 -16.29
N MET A 244 5.20 14.66 -14.98
CA MET A 244 5.41 15.95 -14.29
C MET A 244 6.64 16.70 -14.82
N VAL A 245 7.69 15.98 -15.18
CA VAL A 245 8.92 16.53 -15.77
C VAL A 245 8.70 16.96 -17.22
N LYS A 246 7.97 16.19 -18.04
CA LYS A 246 7.54 16.62 -19.39
C LYS A 246 6.68 17.89 -19.32
N ILE A 247 5.73 17.94 -18.39
CA ILE A 247 4.93 19.14 -18.10
C ILE A 247 5.87 20.30 -17.71
N SER A 248 6.78 20.10 -16.76
CA SER A 248 7.74 21.12 -16.31
C SER A 248 8.66 21.64 -17.44
N GLN A 249 9.06 20.79 -18.39
CA GLN A 249 9.88 21.19 -19.54
C GLN A 249 9.09 21.93 -20.63
N LEU A 250 7.81 21.58 -20.85
CA LEU A 250 6.91 22.35 -21.71
C LEU A 250 6.62 23.73 -21.09
N VAL A 251 6.41 23.75 -19.78
CA VAL A 251 6.22 24.93 -18.94
C VAL A 251 7.45 25.86 -18.97
N ALA A 252 8.66 25.31 -19.01
CA ALA A 252 9.91 26.09 -19.12
C ALA A 252 10.18 26.70 -20.52
N LYS A 253 9.38 26.38 -21.56
CA LYS A 253 9.68 26.71 -22.97
C LYS A 253 8.81 27.81 -23.62
N LYS A 254 7.96 28.50 -22.87
CA LYS A 254 7.18 29.66 -23.35
C LYS A 254 7.25 30.80 -22.35
N GLU A 255 7.60 32.01 -22.78
CA GLU A 255 7.77 33.16 -21.88
C GLU A 255 6.48 33.64 -21.21
N GLY A 256 5.30 33.41 -21.81
CA GLY A 256 4.01 33.65 -21.15
C GLY A 256 3.77 32.74 -19.95
N VAL A 257 4.30 31.51 -19.98
CA VAL A 257 4.01 30.49 -18.95
C VAL A 257 4.67 30.84 -17.61
N ARG A 258 5.58 31.81 -17.54
CA ARG A 258 6.10 32.29 -16.25
C ARG A 258 5.06 33.01 -15.41
N GLU A 259 4.06 33.63 -16.04
CA GLU A 259 2.90 34.20 -15.34
C GLU A 259 1.82 33.15 -15.10
N ASP A 260 1.63 32.20 -16.03
CA ASP A 260 0.74 31.05 -15.82
C ASP A 260 1.22 30.15 -14.66
N ILE A 261 2.53 29.96 -14.47
CA ILE A 261 3.10 29.30 -13.29
C ILE A 261 2.72 30.05 -12.02
N LYS A 262 2.90 31.37 -11.96
CA LYS A 262 2.48 32.15 -10.77
C LYS A 262 0.99 32.03 -10.51
N ASN A 263 0.16 32.06 -11.57
CA ASN A 263 -1.29 31.91 -11.45
C ASN A 263 -1.67 30.50 -11.00
N LEU A 264 -1.05 29.46 -11.53
CA LEU A 264 -1.25 28.07 -11.09
C LEU A 264 -0.71 27.81 -9.68
N GLU A 265 0.42 28.42 -9.30
CA GLU A 265 0.92 28.38 -7.91
C GLU A 265 0.01 29.18 -6.96
N LYS A 266 -0.60 30.29 -7.41
CA LYS A 266 -1.57 31.05 -6.63
C LYS A 266 -2.85 30.24 -6.44
N VAL A 267 -3.43 29.71 -7.51
CA VAL A 267 -4.59 28.81 -7.48
C VAL A 267 -4.28 27.57 -6.64
N LYS A 268 -3.07 27.01 -6.73
CA LYS A 268 -2.61 25.91 -5.88
C LYS A 268 -2.59 26.33 -4.40
N ARG A 269 -1.99 27.47 -4.03
CA ARG A 269 -2.00 28.01 -2.65
C ARG A 269 -3.39 28.43 -2.16
N GLU A 270 -4.34 28.63 -3.06
CA GLU A 270 -5.75 28.88 -2.74
C GLU A 270 -6.48 27.55 -2.52
N LYS A 271 -6.24 26.52 -3.34
CA LYS A 271 -6.78 25.16 -3.14
C LYS A 271 -6.15 24.42 -1.95
N GLU A 272 -4.88 24.63 -1.65
CA GLU A 272 -4.23 24.11 -0.44
C GLU A 272 -4.84 24.74 0.82
N ARG A 273 -5.17 26.05 0.79
CA ARG A 273 -5.94 26.69 1.86
C ARG A 273 -7.38 26.21 1.94
N GLU A 274 -8.11 26.07 0.83
CA GLU A 274 -9.46 25.48 0.86
C GLU A 274 -9.49 24.07 1.48
N ILE A 275 -8.43 23.27 1.27
CA ILE A 275 -8.29 21.94 1.89
C ILE A 275 -7.99 22.05 3.39
N GLU A 276 -7.15 23.00 3.81
CA GLU A 276 -6.83 23.24 5.21
C GLU A 276 -8.01 23.86 5.98
N ASP A 277 -8.76 24.76 5.36
CA ASP A 277 -10.03 25.31 5.86
C ASP A 277 -11.07 24.19 6.06
N ILE A 278 -11.24 23.29 5.08
CA ILE A 278 -12.10 22.10 5.22
C ILE A 278 -11.63 21.19 6.37
N ALA A 279 -10.31 21.01 6.54
CA ALA A 279 -9.77 20.18 7.62
C ALA A 279 -10.05 20.78 8.99
N GLN A 280 -9.81 22.09 9.18
CA GLN A 280 -10.11 22.81 10.42
C GLN A 280 -11.62 22.83 10.73
N LEU A 281 -12.47 23.01 9.72
CA LEU A 281 -13.92 22.93 9.88
C LEU A 281 -14.38 21.51 10.27
N SER A 282 -13.77 20.46 9.70
CA SER A 282 -14.08 19.07 10.07
C SER A 282 -13.62 18.73 11.49
N GLU A 283 -12.42 19.15 11.89
CA GLU A 283 -11.91 18.98 13.26
C GLU A 283 -12.79 19.72 14.28
N THR A 284 -13.24 20.92 13.93
CA THR A 284 -14.21 21.70 14.74
C THR A 284 -15.55 20.96 14.87
N VAL A 285 -16.10 20.42 13.78
CA VAL A 285 -17.34 19.64 13.81
C VAL A 285 -17.20 18.39 14.70
N ASP A 286 -16.09 17.66 14.60
CA ASP A 286 -15.88 16.46 15.41
C ASP A 286 -15.60 16.78 16.90
N ALA A 287 -14.99 17.92 17.22
CA ALA A 287 -14.91 18.44 18.58
C ALA A 287 -16.30 18.79 19.16
N ILE A 288 -17.14 19.51 18.41
CA ILE A 288 -18.50 19.85 18.84
C ILE A 288 -19.35 18.58 19.01
N ARG A 289 -19.20 17.58 18.14
CA ARG A 289 -19.83 16.24 18.28
C ARG A 289 -19.37 15.50 19.54
N GLY A 290 -18.09 15.59 19.90
CA GLY A 290 -17.57 15.03 21.15
C GLY A 290 -18.21 15.65 22.40
N GLU A 291 -18.29 16.97 22.46
CA GLU A 291 -18.99 17.67 23.55
C GLU A 291 -20.51 17.41 23.56
N LEU A 292 -21.13 17.22 22.38
CA LEU A 292 -22.54 16.86 22.25
C LEU A 292 -22.82 15.47 22.83
N ALA A 293 -21.93 14.49 22.59
CA ALA A 293 -22.04 13.16 23.19
C ALA A 293 -22.00 13.22 24.73
N SER A 294 -21.03 13.95 25.32
CA SER A 294 -20.98 14.16 26.77
C SER A 294 -22.24 14.84 27.31
N SER A 295 -22.82 15.77 26.55
CA SER A 295 -24.08 16.45 26.91
C SER A 295 -25.30 15.52 26.82
N MET A 296 -25.28 14.52 25.93
CA MET A 296 -26.33 13.49 25.83
C MET A 296 -26.31 12.54 27.04
N ASP A 297 -25.13 12.16 27.54
CA ASP A 297 -25.01 11.32 28.74
C ASP A 297 -25.54 12.04 29.99
N GLU A 298 -25.21 13.33 30.15
CA GLU A 298 -25.79 14.18 31.23
C GLU A 298 -27.32 14.27 31.15
N LEU A 299 -27.87 14.52 29.95
CA LEU A 299 -29.32 14.53 29.71
C LEU A 299 -29.98 13.17 29.98
N SER A 300 -29.31 12.06 29.67
CA SER A 300 -29.78 10.71 29.96
C SER A 300 -29.89 10.48 31.49
N ILE A 301 -28.83 10.84 32.23
CA ILE A 301 -28.78 10.74 33.69
C ILE A 301 -29.84 11.61 34.37
N LEU A 302 -30.07 12.84 33.88
CA LEU A 302 -31.11 13.73 34.41
C LEU A 302 -32.53 13.21 34.14
N ASN A 303 -32.82 12.69 32.94
CA ASN A 303 -34.12 12.08 32.64
C ASN A 303 -34.39 10.82 33.49
N ALA A 304 -33.37 10.01 33.78
CA ALA A 304 -33.49 8.85 34.67
C ALA A 304 -33.85 9.27 36.10
N LYS A 305 -33.20 10.32 36.64
CA LYS A 305 -33.53 10.89 37.96
C LYS A 305 -34.97 11.43 38.00
N ARG A 306 -35.36 12.24 37.01
CA ARG A 306 -36.70 12.83 36.88
C ARG A 306 -37.80 11.76 36.90
N THR A 307 -37.60 10.67 36.16
CA THR A 307 -38.53 9.52 36.16
C THR A 307 -38.66 8.91 37.56
N ALA A 308 -37.54 8.61 38.22
CA ALA A 308 -37.55 8.02 39.56
C ALA A 308 -38.19 8.92 40.63
N TYR A 309 -38.00 10.24 40.55
CA TYR A 309 -38.70 11.18 41.44
C TYR A 309 -40.20 11.23 41.16
N THR A 310 -40.63 11.20 39.89
CA THR A 310 -42.04 11.19 39.50
C THR A 310 -42.77 9.93 39.97
N GLU A 311 -42.14 8.75 39.82
CA GLU A 311 -42.64 7.49 40.36
C GLU A 311 -42.75 7.53 41.89
N SER A 312 -41.77 8.11 42.57
CA SER A 312 -41.78 8.28 44.03
C SER A 312 -42.88 9.24 44.52
N ILE A 313 -43.25 10.26 43.74
CA ILE A 313 -44.38 11.16 44.03
C ILE A 313 -45.70 10.40 43.88
N ALA A 314 -45.95 9.78 42.73
CA ALA A 314 -47.18 9.02 42.49
C ALA A 314 -47.39 7.89 43.52
N ALA A 315 -46.31 7.26 43.99
CA ALA A 315 -46.35 6.26 45.05
C ALA A 315 -46.68 6.82 46.45
N LYS A 316 -46.43 8.11 46.71
CA LYS A 316 -46.89 8.81 47.93
C LYS A 316 -48.35 9.23 47.81
N GLU A 317 -48.73 9.88 46.71
CA GLU A 317 -50.09 10.38 46.46
C GLU A 317 -51.12 9.27 46.58
N LYS A 318 -50.85 8.11 45.96
CA LYS A 318 -51.71 6.92 46.04
C LYS A 318 -51.91 6.39 47.47
N LYS A 319 -50.92 6.56 48.36
CA LYS A 319 -51.05 6.18 49.79
C LYS A 319 -51.89 7.19 50.56
N ILE A 320 -51.76 8.49 50.24
CA ILE A 320 -52.59 9.55 50.82
C ILE A 320 -54.06 9.30 50.44
N GLU A 321 -54.37 9.05 49.16
CA GLU A 321 -55.73 8.71 48.70
C GLU A 321 -56.30 7.47 49.45
N GLU A 322 -55.49 6.43 49.64
CA GLU A 322 -55.91 5.23 50.39
C GLU A 322 -56.24 5.55 51.87
N TYR A 323 -55.45 6.43 52.50
CA TYR A 323 -55.65 6.84 53.89
C TYR A 323 -56.81 7.81 54.04
N GLU A 324 -57.01 8.76 53.13
CA GLU A 324 -58.17 9.66 53.11
C GLU A 324 -59.49 8.90 52.98
N LYS A 325 -59.52 7.88 52.12
CA LYS A 325 -60.67 6.99 51.96
C LYS A 325 -61.00 6.21 53.24
N LYS A 326 -59.98 5.70 53.94
CA LYS A 326 -60.13 5.09 55.27
C LYS A 326 -60.61 6.10 56.32
N LEU A 327 -60.09 7.33 56.26
CA LEU A 327 -60.46 8.41 57.18
C LEU A 327 -61.93 8.82 57.03
N GLU A 328 -62.51 8.79 55.82
CA GLU A 328 -63.94 9.09 55.63
C GLU A 328 -64.87 7.94 56.05
N ASP A 329 -64.48 6.68 55.87
CA ASP A 329 -65.20 5.55 56.47
C ASP A 329 -65.19 5.63 58.01
N LEU A 330 -64.02 5.87 58.62
CA LEU A 330 -63.87 6.06 60.06
C LEU A 330 -64.69 7.25 60.58
N LYS A 331 -64.68 8.40 59.88
CA LYS A 331 -65.57 9.53 60.21
C LYS A 331 -67.04 9.11 60.13
N SER A 332 -67.45 8.29 59.17
CA SER A 332 -68.85 7.85 59.05
C SER A 332 -69.25 6.91 60.17
N ARG A 333 -68.46 5.86 60.43
CA ARG A 333 -68.66 4.96 61.57
C ARG A 333 -68.70 5.74 62.89
N LEU A 334 -67.79 6.69 63.09
CA LEU A 334 -67.76 7.54 64.28
C LEU A 334 -69.00 8.46 64.39
N ARG A 335 -69.50 9.03 63.28
CA ARG A 335 -70.75 9.82 63.24
C ARG A 335 -71.95 8.99 63.71
N ASP A 336 -72.07 7.76 63.21
CA ASP A 336 -73.23 6.91 63.50
C ASP A 336 -73.15 6.27 64.90
N CYS A 337 -71.98 5.79 65.32
CA CYS A 337 -71.75 5.27 66.68
C CYS A 337 -71.92 6.36 67.74
N SER A 338 -71.47 7.60 67.48
CA SER A 338 -71.70 8.72 68.39
C SER A 338 -73.17 9.12 68.48
N ARG A 339 -73.94 9.01 67.39
CA ARG A 339 -75.39 9.26 67.40
C ARG A 339 -76.13 8.23 68.26
N GLU A 340 -75.80 6.95 68.08
CA GLU A 340 -76.39 5.87 68.88
C GLU A 340 -75.96 5.97 70.36
N LEU A 341 -74.70 6.31 70.65
CA LEU A 341 -74.22 6.54 72.02
C LEU A 341 -74.99 7.68 72.70
N ALA A 342 -75.19 8.81 72.01
CA ALA A 342 -75.97 9.93 72.54
C ALA A 342 -77.45 9.55 72.81
N LEU A 343 -78.06 8.71 71.96
CA LEU A 343 -79.40 8.15 72.20
C LEU A 343 -79.41 7.23 73.43
N ARG A 344 -78.37 6.39 73.61
CA ARG A 344 -78.23 5.48 74.77
C ARG A 344 -78.00 6.23 76.08
N GLU A 345 -77.15 7.25 76.08
CA GLU A 345 -76.91 8.13 77.24
C GLU A 345 -78.18 8.91 77.61
N ALA A 346 -78.91 9.45 76.62
CA ALA A 346 -80.18 10.14 76.85
C ALA A 346 -81.32 9.21 77.35
N LYS A 347 -81.28 7.91 77.05
CA LYS A 347 -82.18 6.91 77.66
C LYS A 347 -81.71 6.52 79.06
N TYR A 348 -80.41 6.37 79.28
CA TYR A 348 -79.81 6.06 80.58
C TYR A 348 -80.13 7.15 81.64
N GLU A 349 -80.00 8.44 81.31
CA GLU A 349 -80.37 9.54 82.23
C GLU A 349 -81.89 9.65 82.51
N LYS A 350 -82.73 8.89 81.81
CA LYS A 350 -84.14 8.67 82.17
C LYS A 350 -84.29 7.46 83.11
N ILE A 351 -83.61 6.35 82.81
CA ILE A 351 -83.62 5.11 83.62
C ILE A 351 -83.05 5.36 85.03
N LYS A 352 -81.96 6.14 85.13
CA LYS A 352 -81.27 6.56 86.37
C LYS A 352 -82.17 7.32 87.38
N LYS A 353 -83.39 7.71 86.99
CA LYS A 353 -84.37 8.44 87.83
C LYS A 353 -85.48 7.52 88.38
N LEU A 354 -85.40 6.22 88.13
CA LEU A 354 -86.34 5.21 88.63
C LEU A 354 -85.89 4.65 90.01
N PRO A 355 -86.80 4.01 90.77
CA PRO A 355 -86.46 3.33 92.03
C PRO A 355 -85.42 2.20 91.85
N PRO A 356 -84.70 1.80 92.92
CA PRO A 356 -83.49 0.96 92.83
C PRO A 356 -83.70 -0.54 92.54
N GLU A 357 -84.92 -0.97 92.17
CA GLU A 357 -85.22 -2.35 91.78
C GLU A 357 -84.89 -2.55 90.28
N ILE A 358 -83.61 -2.66 89.97
CA ILE A 358 -83.07 -2.67 88.60
C ILE A 358 -83.35 -4.02 87.90
N PRO A 359 -84.09 -4.06 86.77
CA PRO A 359 -84.25 -5.28 85.98
C PRO A 359 -82.95 -5.65 85.23
N ARG A 360 -82.71 -6.95 85.02
CA ARG A 360 -81.58 -7.51 84.26
C ARG A 360 -81.42 -6.91 82.84
N GLU A 361 -82.51 -6.44 82.25
CA GLU A 361 -82.56 -5.76 80.96
C GLU A 361 -81.80 -4.41 80.97
N VAL A 362 -81.71 -3.74 82.13
CA VAL A 362 -80.97 -2.49 82.31
C VAL A 362 -79.47 -2.74 82.45
N GLU A 363 -79.05 -3.84 83.06
CA GLU A 363 -77.63 -4.23 83.15
C GLU A 363 -77.04 -4.46 81.75
N ILE A 364 -77.76 -5.23 80.91
CA ILE A 364 -77.42 -5.45 79.51
C ILE A 364 -77.36 -4.11 78.74
N TYR A 365 -78.27 -3.18 79.03
CA TYR A 365 -78.27 -1.86 78.39
C TYR A 365 -77.10 -0.96 78.82
N ILE A 366 -76.63 -1.08 80.06
CA ILE A 366 -75.43 -0.40 80.56
C ILE A 366 -74.19 -0.97 79.87
N GLN A 367 -74.06 -2.30 79.81
CA GLN A 367 -72.97 -2.96 79.08
C GLN A 367 -72.93 -2.51 77.61
N GLN A 368 -74.07 -2.54 76.90
CA GLN A 368 -74.18 -2.10 75.51
C GLN A 368 -73.95 -0.58 75.29
N ARG A 369 -74.02 0.24 76.34
CA ARG A 369 -73.61 1.66 76.29
C ARG A 369 -72.09 1.77 76.42
N ASP A 370 -71.49 1.03 77.35
CA ASP A 370 -70.07 1.17 77.68
C ASP A 370 -69.16 0.48 76.64
N GLU A 371 -69.61 -0.63 76.05
CA GLU A 371 -69.02 -1.23 74.84
C GLU A 371 -69.00 -0.23 73.68
N LEU A 372 -70.13 0.43 73.40
CA LEU A 372 -70.24 1.43 72.34
C LEU A 372 -69.42 2.70 72.63
N ARG A 373 -69.30 3.10 73.92
CA ARG A 373 -68.41 4.18 74.35
C ARG A 373 -66.95 3.84 74.09
N GLN A 374 -66.53 2.59 74.33
CA GLN A 374 -65.17 2.14 74.01
C GLN A 374 -64.94 2.08 72.50
N GLU A 375 -65.89 1.59 71.69
CA GLU A 375 -65.78 1.65 70.22
C GLU A 375 -65.64 3.09 69.72
N VAL A 376 -66.43 4.03 70.26
CA VAL A 376 -66.33 5.46 69.92
C VAL A 376 -64.97 6.06 70.29
N GLU A 377 -64.31 5.62 71.37
CA GLU A 377 -62.95 6.09 71.69
C GLU A 377 -61.90 5.47 70.77
N ASN A 378 -61.95 4.15 70.54
CA ASN A 378 -61.05 3.45 69.61
C ASN A 378 -61.11 4.07 68.20
N LEU A 379 -62.32 4.40 67.70
CA LEU A 379 -62.51 5.06 66.41
C LEU A 379 -61.93 6.49 66.35
N LYS A 380 -61.81 7.21 67.49
CA LYS A 380 -61.09 8.49 67.52
C LYS A 380 -59.58 8.28 67.45
N GLU A 381 -59.05 7.28 68.15
CA GLU A 381 -57.61 6.97 68.13
C GLU A 381 -57.17 6.51 66.73
N GLU A 382 -57.91 5.59 66.09
CA GLU A 382 -57.65 5.17 64.71
C GLU A 382 -57.71 6.36 63.73
N LYS A 383 -58.75 7.20 63.83
CA LYS A 383 -58.87 8.42 63.03
C LYS A 383 -57.68 9.37 63.26
N GLY A 384 -57.25 9.54 64.51
CA GLY A 384 -56.09 10.37 64.86
C GLY A 384 -54.78 9.83 64.30
N ASN A 385 -54.61 8.51 64.28
CA ASN A 385 -53.47 7.83 63.69
C ASN A 385 -53.43 8.02 62.17
N TYR A 386 -54.54 7.78 61.45
CA TYR A 386 -54.60 8.01 60.01
C TYR A 386 -54.44 9.48 59.61
N SER A 387 -54.99 10.42 60.40
CA SER A 387 -54.72 11.85 60.19
C SER A 387 -53.21 12.12 60.26
N ARG A 388 -52.56 11.68 61.35
CA ARG A 388 -51.11 11.88 61.51
C ARG A 388 -50.29 11.22 60.39
N GLN A 389 -50.69 10.05 59.89
CA GLN A 389 -49.99 9.38 58.78
C GLN A 389 -50.16 10.14 57.44
N ILE A 390 -51.30 10.79 57.21
CA ILE A 390 -51.49 11.71 56.07
C ILE A 390 -50.61 12.96 56.28
N ASP A 391 -50.66 13.57 57.46
CA ASP A 391 -49.87 14.75 57.82
C ASP A 391 -48.36 14.47 57.69
N GLU A 392 -47.88 13.29 58.12
CA GLU A 392 -46.50 12.84 57.98
C GLU A 392 -46.11 12.59 56.52
N LEU A 393 -46.97 11.99 55.69
CA LEU A 393 -46.70 11.79 54.25
C LEU A 393 -46.67 13.12 53.48
N ALA A 394 -47.55 14.06 53.80
CA ALA A 394 -47.57 15.40 53.21
C ALA A 394 -46.40 16.28 53.69
N THR A 395 -46.10 16.26 54.98
CA THR A 395 -44.97 17.01 55.58
C THR A 395 -43.62 16.36 55.27
N SER A 396 -43.59 15.13 54.73
CA SER A 396 -42.40 14.45 54.18
C SER A 396 -41.93 15.09 52.85
N ARG A 397 -41.61 16.39 52.90
CA ARG A 397 -40.88 17.16 51.90
C ARG A 397 -41.37 16.95 50.45
N PHE A 398 -42.64 17.25 50.19
CA PHE A 398 -43.04 17.60 48.83
C PHE A 398 -42.30 18.87 48.35
N GLU A 399 -42.24 19.93 49.17
CA GLU A 399 -41.49 21.18 48.88
C GLU A 399 -40.07 20.94 48.32
N GLU A 400 -39.22 20.17 49.02
CA GLU A 400 -37.82 19.98 48.60
C GLU A 400 -37.66 19.01 47.43
N VAL A 401 -38.63 18.13 47.19
CA VAL A 401 -38.64 17.31 45.96
C VAL A 401 -39.09 18.15 44.78
N PHE A 402 -40.10 19.02 44.93
CA PHE A 402 -40.50 19.97 43.89
C PHE A 402 -39.39 20.97 43.56
N GLU A 403 -38.73 21.59 44.54
CA GLU A 403 -37.59 22.50 44.30
C GLU A 403 -36.36 21.78 43.73
N ARG A 404 -36.20 20.47 43.95
CA ARG A 404 -35.19 19.65 43.24
C ARG A 404 -35.59 19.35 41.81
N ILE A 405 -36.82 18.87 41.57
CA ILE A 405 -37.34 18.59 40.23
C ILE A 405 -37.27 19.86 39.38
N LYS A 406 -37.73 21.00 39.89
CA LYS A 406 -37.69 22.29 39.21
C LYS A 406 -36.27 22.70 38.80
N LYS A 407 -35.27 22.54 39.69
CA LYS A 407 -33.86 22.81 39.35
C LYS A 407 -33.29 21.80 38.37
N GLU A 408 -33.67 20.53 38.46
CA GLU A 408 -33.32 19.52 37.45
C GLU A 408 -33.98 19.82 36.10
N GLU A 409 -35.21 20.32 36.05
CA GLU A 409 -35.91 20.76 34.83
C GLU A 409 -35.32 22.05 34.24
N GLU A 410 -34.92 23.03 35.06
CA GLU A 410 -34.16 24.22 34.63
C GLU A 410 -32.83 23.81 33.99
N MET A 411 -32.10 22.84 34.57
CA MET A 411 -30.87 22.28 33.97
C MET A 411 -31.15 21.46 32.70
N LEU A 412 -32.23 20.68 32.66
CA LEU A 412 -32.61 19.86 31.50
C LEU A 412 -33.01 20.73 30.31
N GLY A 413 -33.71 21.85 30.57
CA GLY A 413 -33.98 22.90 29.58
C GLY A 413 -32.69 23.51 29.03
N ALA A 414 -31.82 24.02 29.92
CA ALA A 414 -30.55 24.64 29.51
C ALA A 414 -29.64 23.70 28.72
N LEU A 415 -29.57 22.41 29.08
CA LEU A 415 -28.84 21.39 28.32
C LEU A 415 -29.51 21.04 26.99
N SER A 416 -30.84 21.02 26.93
CA SER A 416 -31.60 20.81 25.68
C SER A 416 -31.40 21.97 24.70
N ASP A 417 -31.39 23.22 25.18
CA ASP A 417 -31.15 24.40 24.36
C ASP A 417 -29.69 24.47 23.90
N LYS A 418 -28.72 24.17 24.79
CA LYS A 418 -27.30 24.03 24.44
C LYS A 418 -27.07 22.93 23.38
N ARG A 419 -27.74 21.78 23.53
CA ARG A 419 -27.74 20.71 22.51
C ARG A 419 -28.28 21.22 21.18
N ARG A 420 -29.45 21.85 21.18
CA ARG A 420 -30.08 22.34 19.96
C ARG A 420 -29.20 23.36 19.23
N TRP A 421 -28.62 24.30 19.97
CA TRP A 421 -27.69 25.29 19.41
C TRP A 421 -26.49 24.62 18.74
N LYS A 422 -25.91 23.58 19.36
CA LYS A 422 -24.82 22.78 18.75
C LYS A 422 -25.24 21.94 17.55
N GLU A 423 -26.47 21.42 17.54
CA GLU A 423 -27.01 20.71 16.37
C GLU A 423 -27.27 21.66 15.19
N GLU A 424 -27.70 22.90 15.47
CA GLU A 424 -27.82 23.97 14.47
C GLU A 424 -26.43 24.47 14.01
N GLU A 425 -25.43 24.57 14.90
CA GLU A 425 -24.03 24.91 14.59
C GLU A 425 -23.32 23.85 13.72
N ILE A 426 -23.39 22.56 14.10
CA ILE A 426 -22.88 21.46 13.26
C ILE A 426 -23.53 21.49 11.88
N LYS A 427 -24.84 21.78 11.81
CA LYS A 427 -25.56 21.87 10.53
C LYS A 427 -25.03 23.02 9.66
N THR A 428 -24.78 24.22 10.19
CA THR A 428 -24.24 25.34 9.39
C THR A 428 -22.79 25.09 8.95
N LEU A 429 -21.97 24.43 9.77
CA LEU A 429 -20.62 23.99 9.40
C LEU A 429 -20.67 22.91 8.29
N GLU A 430 -21.54 21.91 8.41
CA GLU A 430 -21.73 20.92 7.35
C GLU A 430 -22.30 21.51 6.06
N GLU A 431 -23.20 22.48 6.13
CA GLU A 431 -23.71 23.22 4.96
C GLU A 431 -22.59 24.04 4.31
N SER A 432 -21.72 24.67 5.10
CA SER A 432 -20.53 25.38 4.60
C SER A 432 -19.54 24.44 3.90
N ILE A 433 -19.24 23.28 4.49
CA ILE A 433 -18.38 22.25 3.87
C ILE A 433 -19.01 21.73 2.56
N LYS A 434 -20.34 21.53 2.52
CA LYS A 434 -21.05 21.12 1.29
C LYS A 434 -20.95 22.20 0.20
N ASP A 435 -21.08 23.48 0.55
CA ASP A 435 -20.97 24.59 -0.40
C ASP A 435 -19.54 24.80 -0.94
N ILE A 436 -18.51 24.63 -0.11
CA ILE A 436 -17.11 24.65 -0.59
C ILE A 436 -16.87 23.48 -1.57
N ASN A 437 -17.28 22.26 -1.21
CA ASN A 437 -17.17 21.10 -2.09
C ASN A 437 -17.99 21.24 -3.39
N ARG A 438 -19.16 21.89 -3.34
CA ARG A 438 -19.97 22.19 -4.54
C ARG A 438 -19.31 23.23 -5.44
N LYS A 439 -18.75 24.30 -4.88
CA LYS A 439 -17.96 25.30 -5.63
C LYS A 439 -16.74 24.66 -6.28
N ARG A 440 -16.09 23.73 -5.56
CA ARG A 440 -14.98 22.92 -6.09
C ARG A 440 -15.43 22.03 -7.26
N ALA A 441 -16.51 21.26 -7.12
CA ALA A 441 -17.00 20.39 -8.19
C ALA A 441 -17.36 21.18 -9.46
N LEU A 442 -18.06 22.32 -9.32
CA LEU A 442 -18.38 23.21 -10.45
C LEU A 442 -17.13 23.83 -11.10
N ALA A 443 -16.07 24.09 -10.32
CA ALA A 443 -14.79 24.57 -10.86
C ALA A 443 -13.98 23.46 -11.56
N GLU A 444 -14.06 22.22 -11.09
CA GLU A 444 -13.47 21.05 -11.76
C GLU A 444 -14.23 20.73 -13.06
N GLU A 445 -15.56 20.84 -13.07
CA GLU A 445 -16.42 20.65 -14.26
C GLU A 445 -16.20 21.74 -15.32
N ALA A 446 -16.15 23.03 -14.93
CA ALA A 446 -15.80 24.12 -15.85
C ALA A 446 -14.37 24.05 -16.39
N ALA A 447 -13.43 23.46 -15.64
CA ALA A 447 -12.07 23.19 -16.10
C ALA A 447 -12.01 22.06 -17.15
N LEU A 448 -12.95 21.11 -17.11
CA LEU A 448 -13.13 20.08 -18.14
C LEU A 448 -13.73 20.66 -19.43
N GLU A 449 -14.83 21.43 -19.33
CA GLU A 449 -15.45 22.06 -20.52
C GLU A 449 -14.49 23.00 -21.25
N THR A 450 -13.70 23.79 -20.51
CA THR A 450 -12.70 24.68 -21.12
C THR A 450 -11.52 23.92 -21.73
N ALA A 451 -11.15 22.75 -21.20
CA ALA A 451 -10.13 21.88 -21.80
C ALA A 451 -10.59 21.26 -23.13
N ASP A 452 -11.85 20.81 -23.24
CA ASP A 452 -12.40 20.25 -24.48
C ASP A 452 -12.55 21.32 -25.59
N LEU A 453 -12.97 22.54 -25.24
CA LEU A 453 -13.01 23.68 -26.17
C LEU A 453 -11.60 24.04 -26.70
N ASP A 454 -10.59 24.02 -25.83
CA ASP A 454 -9.21 24.29 -26.19
C ASP A 454 -8.56 23.11 -26.94
N ALA A 455 -9.08 21.88 -26.81
CA ALA A 455 -8.70 20.73 -27.63
C ALA A 455 -9.29 20.81 -29.05
N ALA A 456 -10.60 21.05 -29.17
CA ALA A 456 -11.28 21.21 -30.46
C ALA A 456 -10.67 22.33 -31.31
N SER A 457 -10.26 23.43 -30.68
CA SER A 457 -9.59 24.56 -31.33
C SER A 457 -8.23 24.20 -31.95
N LYS A 458 -7.57 23.11 -31.54
CA LYS A 458 -6.24 22.70 -32.04
C LYS A 458 -6.31 21.77 -33.25
N GLU A 459 -7.40 21.05 -33.50
CA GLU A 459 -7.50 20.17 -34.68
C GLU A 459 -7.66 20.93 -36.01
N ILE A 460 -8.14 22.17 -35.95
CA ILE A 460 -8.46 23.01 -37.12
C ILE A 460 -7.19 23.48 -37.87
N THR A 461 -5.98 23.34 -37.30
CA THR A 461 -4.73 23.89 -37.85
C THR A 461 -3.72 22.84 -38.37
N LYS A 462 -4.13 22.04 -39.37
CA LYS A 462 -3.19 21.27 -40.22
C LYS A 462 -3.13 21.85 -41.65
N PRO A 463 -1.95 22.18 -42.19
CA PRO A 463 -1.81 22.62 -43.58
C PRO A 463 -1.96 21.44 -44.54
N SER A 464 -2.82 21.58 -45.56
CA SER A 464 -2.97 20.61 -46.65
C SER A 464 -1.88 20.82 -47.71
N SER A 465 -1.30 19.71 -48.19
CA SER A 465 -0.36 19.72 -49.32
C SER A 465 -1.11 19.43 -50.64
N PRO A 466 -0.69 20.00 -51.78
CA PRO A 466 -1.54 20.10 -52.97
C PRO A 466 -1.43 18.91 -53.93
N LEU A 467 -2.51 18.63 -54.66
CA LEU A 467 -2.48 17.99 -55.99
C LEU A 467 -3.77 18.32 -56.78
N ALA A 468 -3.68 18.14 -58.10
CA ALA A 468 -4.59 18.67 -59.13
C ALA A 468 -6.09 18.35 -58.98
N GLY A 469 -6.94 19.30 -59.39
CA GLY A 469 -8.30 19.03 -59.92
C GLY A 469 -8.25 18.97 -61.47
N PRO A 470 -9.33 19.33 -62.20
CA PRO A 470 -10.69 19.65 -61.76
C PRO A 470 -11.79 18.80 -62.45
N GLU A 471 -13.01 18.75 -61.91
CA GLU A 471 -14.24 18.66 -62.73
C GLU A 471 -15.52 18.95 -61.92
N ALA A 472 -16.60 19.31 -62.64
CA ALA A 472 -17.95 19.63 -62.19
C ALA A 472 -18.90 19.43 -63.41
N PRO A 473 -20.26 19.52 -63.34
CA PRO A 473 -21.11 19.94 -62.20
C PRO A 473 -22.39 19.08 -61.99
N GLY A 474 -23.28 19.53 -61.09
CA GLY A 474 -24.71 19.16 -61.03
C GLY A 474 -25.13 18.44 -59.73
N GLY A 475 -26.34 18.67 -59.18
CA GLY A 475 -27.42 19.59 -59.57
C GLY A 475 -28.77 19.20 -58.91
N ALA A 476 -29.74 20.14 -58.86
CA ALA A 476 -31.07 20.05 -58.21
C ALA A 476 -31.03 19.96 -56.64
N GLU A 477 -31.74 20.76 -55.83
CA GLU A 477 -33.19 21.13 -55.76
C GLU A 477 -34.05 20.07 -55.03
N THR A 478 -35.00 20.39 -54.11
CA THR A 478 -35.64 21.68 -53.74
C THR A 478 -36.28 21.67 -52.31
N GLU A 479 -36.80 22.85 -51.88
CA GLU A 479 -38.02 23.09 -51.04
C GLU A 479 -38.04 22.78 -49.51
N THR A 480 -38.64 23.60 -48.59
CA THR A 480 -39.12 25.03 -48.60
C THR A 480 -39.37 25.61 -47.18
N GLU A 481 -39.38 26.96 -47.07
CA GLU A 481 -40.14 27.87 -46.15
C GLU A 481 -40.20 27.69 -44.60
N ALA A 482 -39.39 28.48 -43.86
CA ALA A 482 -39.70 29.70 -43.05
C ALA A 482 -41.13 29.96 -42.43
N PRO A 483 -41.37 30.95 -41.52
CA PRO A 483 -40.54 31.79 -40.58
C PRO A 483 -41.16 31.84 -39.13
N PRO A 484 -41.07 32.92 -38.28
CA PRO A 484 -39.96 33.77 -37.82
C PRO A 484 -39.76 33.86 -36.26
N GLU A 485 -38.61 34.44 -35.87
CA GLU A 485 -38.33 35.50 -34.85
C GLU A 485 -39.49 36.23 -34.09
N PRO A 486 -39.26 36.90 -32.91
CA PRO A 486 -38.21 37.94 -32.74
C PRO A 486 -37.52 38.15 -31.35
N GLU A 487 -36.64 39.17 -31.34
CA GLU A 487 -35.72 39.67 -30.29
C GLU A 487 -36.35 40.59 -29.23
N ILE A 488 -35.54 41.14 -28.29
CA ILE A 488 -35.47 42.54 -27.76
C ILE A 488 -34.78 42.58 -26.36
N ALA A 489 -34.12 43.64 -25.85
CA ALA A 489 -33.09 44.57 -26.37
C ALA A 489 -32.50 45.42 -25.20
N PHE A 490 -31.21 45.79 -25.30
CA PHE A 490 -30.49 46.97 -24.73
C PHE A 490 -30.82 47.59 -23.33
N ALA A 491 -29.82 47.45 -22.43
CA ALA A 491 -29.01 48.57 -21.85
C ALA A 491 -29.56 49.43 -20.64
N PRO A 492 -28.80 50.40 -20.04
CA PRO A 492 -28.71 50.53 -18.55
C PRO A 492 -28.86 51.98 -17.98
N GLU A 493 -28.62 52.20 -16.66
CA GLU A 493 -27.94 53.40 -16.07
C GLU A 493 -27.88 53.45 -14.51
N THR A 494 -26.77 53.96 -13.94
CA THR A 494 -26.58 54.77 -12.67
C THR A 494 -27.19 54.37 -11.31
N ALA A 495 -26.73 54.84 -10.12
CA ALA A 495 -25.43 55.36 -9.62
C ALA A 495 -25.45 55.51 -8.06
N ASP A 496 -24.28 55.82 -7.47
CA ASP A 496 -23.99 56.54 -6.21
C ASP A 496 -24.42 56.08 -4.79
N SER A 497 -23.39 55.99 -3.92
CA SER A 497 -23.34 56.49 -2.51
C SER A 497 -24.10 55.73 -1.38
N GLU A 498 -23.82 55.85 -0.07
CA GLU A 498 -22.93 56.74 0.71
C GLU A 498 -22.09 56.00 1.80
N ALA A 499 -20.87 56.51 2.03
CA ALA A 499 -20.21 56.81 3.33
C ALA A 499 -19.65 55.72 4.30
N ALA A 500 -18.70 56.19 5.13
CA ALA A 500 -17.90 55.49 6.16
C ALA A 500 -18.08 56.22 7.54
N PRO A 501 -17.21 56.17 8.60
CA PRO A 501 -15.79 55.78 8.68
C PRO A 501 -15.31 54.94 9.90
N GLU A 502 -14.04 54.51 9.80
CA GLU A 502 -12.96 54.44 10.82
C GLU A 502 -13.26 54.26 12.33
N MET A 503 -12.49 53.36 12.97
CA MET A 503 -11.35 53.74 13.85
C MET A 503 -10.45 52.53 14.16
N THR A 504 -9.19 52.81 14.56
CA THR A 504 -8.16 51.82 14.93
C THR A 504 -7.60 52.12 16.35
N PRO A 505 -6.38 51.69 16.76
CA PRO A 505 -6.19 50.52 17.61
C PRO A 505 -5.57 50.84 18.99
N GLU A 506 -5.56 49.87 19.93
CA GLU A 506 -4.63 49.90 21.07
C GLU A 506 -4.31 48.49 21.62
N GLU A 507 -3.41 48.38 22.59
CA GLU A 507 -2.44 47.29 22.72
C GLU A 507 -2.20 46.86 24.19
N ILE A 508 -1.57 45.67 24.39
CA ILE A 508 -0.86 45.20 25.61
C ILE A 508 -1.69 44.88 26.88
N GLU A 509 -1.66 43.61 27.33
CA GLU A 509 -1.11 43.25 28.66
C GLU A 509 -0.77 41.74 28.79
N GLU A 510 0.29 41.44 29.55
CA GLU A 510 0.89 40.12 29.86
C GLU A 510 1.68 40.28 31.19
N PRO A 511 2.08 39.24 31.96
CA PRO A 511 1.71 37.82 31.98
C PRO A 511 1.18 37.43 33.40
N PRO A 512 1.37 36.20 33.97
CA PRO A 512 2.70 35.71 34.40
C PRO A 512 2.99 34.20 34.19
N VAL A 513 4.27 33.84 34.28
CA VAL A 513 4.81 32.47 34.13
C VAL A 513 4.68 31.64 35.42
N ILE A 514 4.43 30.33 35.29
CA ILE A 514 4.70 29.32 36.34
C ILE A 514 5.61 28.21 35.77
N VAL A 515 6.50 27.67 36.62
CA VAL A 515 7.63 26.81 36.23
C VAL A 515 7.34 25.32 36.43
N ALA A 516 8.02 24.48 35.65
CA ALA A 516 7.85 23.02 35.58
C ALA A 516 8.25 22.25 36.87
N LEU A 517 7.78 21.00 36.94
CA LEU A 517 8.26 19.96 37.86
C LEU A 517 8.25 18.59 37.16
N ALA A 518 9.19 17.72 37.52
CA ALA A 518 9.42 16.40 36.92
C ALA A 518 8.86 15.26 37.80
N PRO A 519 8.63 14.04 37.25
CA PRO A 519 8.02 12.93 37.99
C PRO A 519 9.04 12.08 38.77
N GLU A 520 8.60 11.50 39.90
CA GLU A 520 9.30 10.51 40.72
C GLU A 520 8.28 9.45 41.26
N PRO A 521 8.70 8.28 41.76
CA PRO A 521 7.89 7.04 41.66
C PRO A 521 7.54 6.33 42.98
N GLU A 522 6.64 5.34 42.90
CA GLU A 522 6.48 4.21 43.85
C GLU A 522 5.78 3.02 43.12
N ALA A 523 5.81 1.75 43.53
CA ALA A 523 6.88 0.81 43.94
C ALA A 523 6.28 -0.32 44.83
N ALA A 524 6.47 -1.59 44.43
CA ALA A 524 6.17 -2.84 45.17
C ALA A 524 4.70 -3.19 45.55
N GLY A 525 4.29 -4.48 45.60
CA GLY A 525 4.96 -5.70 45.09
C GLY A 525 4.46 -7.04 45.68
N VAL A 526 4.93 -8.15 45.09
CA VAL A 526 5.09 -9.55 45.60
C VAL A 526 3.84 -10.37 46.06
N PRO A 527 3.90 -11.73 46.23
CA PRO A 527 4.97 -12.72 45.95
C PRO A 527 4.57 -14.05 45.21
N SER A 528 5.58 -14.94 45.03
CA SER A 528 5.53 -16.41 44.78
C SER A 528 5.20 -16.91 43.35
N SER A 529 5.81 -17.98 42.79
CA SER A 529 6.92 -18.91 43.15
C SER A 529 7.19 -19.87 41.96
N SER A 530 8.32 -20.57 41.74
CA SER A 530 9.71 -20.62 42.27
C SER A 530 10.56 -21.62 41.41
N SER A 531 11.86 -21.80 41.71
CA SER A 531 12.74 -22.97 41.35
C SER A 531 13.00 -23.29 39.86
N GLU A 532 14.18 -23.73 39.38
CA GLU A 532 15.53 -24.02 39.95
C GLU A 532 16.56 -23.94 38.77
N GLU A 533 17.79 -23.42 38.94
CA GLU A 533 19.08 -24.15 39.12
C GLU A 533 19.45 -25.21 38.04
N ALA A 534 20.70 -25.34 37.55
CA ALA A 534 21.97 -24.65 37.80
C ALA A 534 22.98 -24.77 36.60
N ALA A 535 24.19 -24.20 36.76
CA ALA A 535 25.41 -24.39 35.95
C ALA A 535 26.56 -24.85 36.91
N PRO A 536 27.87 -24.96 36.59
CA PRO A 536 28.63 -24.55 35.38
C PRO A 536 29.80 -25.55 34.97
N GLU A 537 30.88 -25.00 34.40
CA GLU A 537 32.31 -25.47 34.36
C GLU A 537 32.96 -26.06 33.07
N THR A 538 34.00 -25.34 32.59
CA THR A 538 35.31 -25.82 32.07
C THR A 538 35.43 -26.65 30.76
N ALA A 539 36.58 -26.75 30.06
CA ALA A 539 37.75 -25.86 29.85
C ALA A 539 38.67 -26.46 28.74
N ASP A 540 39.60 -25.66 28.19
CA ASP A 540 40.84 -26.06 27.46
C ASP A 540 40.72 -26.93 26.18
N SER A 541 41.81 -27.27 25.45
CA SER A 541 42.80 -26.40 24.76
C SER A 541 43.57 -27.22 23.67
N GLU A 542 44.71 -26.73 23.15
CA GLU A 542 45.64 -27.36 22.18
C GLU A 542 45.12 -27.56 20.71
N ALA A 543 45.81 -27.33 19.57
CA ALA A 543 47.16 -26.89 19.13
C ALA A 543 48.10 -27.95 18.49
N ALA A 544 48.88 -27.52 17.47
CA ALA A 544 49.95 -28.23 16.73
C ALA A 544 49.50 -29.40 15.81
N GLU A 545 50.21 -29.83 14.75
CA GLU A 545 51.44 -29.36 14.06
C GLU A 545 51.51 -29.86 12.57
N GLU A 546 52.38 -29.27 11.74
CA GLU A 546 52.81 -29.80 10.40
C GLU A 546 54.16 -30.60 10.56
N PRO A 547 55.04 -30.93 9.56
CA PRO A 547 55.00 -30.80 8.08
C PRO A 547 55.40 -32.09 7.26
N PRO A 548 56.45 -32.17 6.37
CA PRO A 548 56.26 -32.39 4.92
C PRO A 548 57.22 -33.50 4.35
N PRO A 549 57.89 -33.42 3.17
CA PRO A 549 57.58 -32.88 1.82
C PRO A 549 57.79 -33.95 0.69
N ARG A 550 57.70 -33.56 -0.60
CA ARG A 550 58.70 -33.93 -1.65
C ARG A 550 58.54 -33.19 -3.00
N GLU A 551 59.62 -33.17 -3.78
CA GLU A 551 59.82 -32.38 -5.01
C GLU A 551 59.98 -33.27 -6.27
N SER A 552 59.77 -32.72 -7.47
CA SER A 552 60.64 -32.95 -8.64
C SER A 552 60.33 -32.01 -9.81
N THR A 553 61.36 -31.50 -10.50
CA THR A 553 61.30 -30.69 -11.74
C THR A 553 62.26 -31.30 -12.80
N PRO A 554 62.72 -30.59 -13.87
CA PRO A 554 62.00 -30.36 -15.13
C PRO A 554 62.78 -30.84 -16.38
N VAL A 555 62.18 -30.76 -17.58
CA VAL A 555 62.89 -30.85 -18.89
C VAL A 555 62.40 -29.74 -19.83
N LYS A 556 63.19 -29.43 -20.88
CA LYS A 556 63.12 -28.26 -21.77
C LYS A 556 63.05 -28.67 -23.25
N ALA A 557 62.88 -27.65 -24.11
CA ALA A 557 63.27 -27.58 -25.53
C ALA A 557 62.38 -28.31 -26.55
N ASP A 558 62.35 -27.94 -27.84
CA ASP A 558 62.53 -26.66 -28.58
C ASP A 558 62.13 -26.94 -30.06
N GLU A 559 62.18 -25.91 -30.91
CA GLU A 559 62.29 -25.90 -32.39
C GLU A 559 61.13 -25.29 -33.20
N ASP A 560 61.52 -24.61 -34.30
CA ASP A 560 60.72 -23.80 -35.21
C ASP A 560 59.95 -24.62 -36.26
N ILE A 561 59.10 -23.95 -37.05
CA ILE A 561 59.30 -23.82 -38.51
C ILE A 561 58.39 -22.72 -39.10
N THR A 562 58.92 -22.01 -40.08
CA THR A 562 58.26 -20.93 -40.87
C THR A 562 57.53 -21.48 -42.09
N GLU A 563 56.56 -20.74 -42.63
CA GLU A 563 56.66 -20.24 -44.03
C GLU A 563 55.59 -19.17 -44.38
N GLU A 564 55.85 -18.42 -45.44
CA GLU A 564 55.00 -17.36 -46.01
C GLU A 564 54.15 -17.89 -47.18
N ILE A 565 53.24 -17.08 -47.73
CA ILE A 565 53.03 -16.89 -49.18
C ILE A 565 52.01 -15.77 -49.46
N SER A 566 52.19 -15.07 -50.58
CA SER A 566 51.35 -13.96 -51.12
C SER A 566 50.20 -14.50 -52.01
N ASP A 567 49.35 -13.76 -52.75
CA ASP A 567 49.54 -12.47 -53.44
C ASP A 567 48.24 -11.86 -54.03
N HIS A 568 48.39 -10.67 -54.65
CA HIS A 568 47.64 -10.10 -55.80
C HIS A 568 46.12 -9.78 -55.76
N THR A 569 45.84 -8.51 -55.43
CA THR A 569 45.24 -7.46 -56.30
C THR A 569 44.10 -7.76 -57.30
N ALA A 570 43.05 -6.91 -57.27
CA ALA A 570 42.20 -6.57 -58.43
C ALA A 570 41.60 -5.15 -58.31
N GLN A 571 41.12 -4.60 -59.44
CA GLN A 571 40.53 -3.26 -59.63
C GLN A 571 39.28 -3.38 -60.53
N GLU A 572 38.28 -2.48 -60.53
CA GLU A 572 38.14 -1.20 -59.79
C GLU A 572 36.72 -1.07 -59.16
N SER A 573 35.90 0.00 -59.15
CA SER A 573 35.87 1.34 -59.79
C SER A 573 35.15 2.39 -58.89
N SER A 574 34.94 3.60 -59.41
CA SER A 574 34.34 4.75 -58.72
C SER A 574 32.81 4.81 -58.68
N ASP A 575 32.26 5.45 -57.64
CA ASP A 575 31.32 6.59 -57.80
C ASP A 575 31.32 7.48 -56.55
N GLU A 576 31.09 8.79 -56.71
CA GLU A 576 31.19 9.80 -55.63
C GLU A 576 29.83 10.33 -55.13
N LYS A 577 29.64 10.42 -53.79
CA LYS A 577 29.34 11.69 -53.05
C LYS A 577 29.00 11.51 -51.55
N THR A 578 29.91 11.98 -50.70
CA THR A 578 29.74 12.89 -49.53
C THR A 578 28.38 13.06 -48.82
N PRO A 579 28.35 13.28 -47.47
CA PRO A 579 29.10 12.60 -46.38
C PRO A 579 28.20 12.37 -45.12
N GLU A 580 28.77 12.47 -43.90
CA GLU A 580 28.11 12.60 -42.57
C GLU A 580 27.40 11.38 -41.93
N ALA A 581 27.07 10.31 -42.66
CA ALA A 581 26.33 9.17 -42.07
C ALA A 581 27.16 7.92 -41.68
N ASP A 582 28.42 7.81 -42.13
CA ASP A 582 29.06 6.48 -42.29
C ASP A 582 30.37 6.23 -41.51
N GLU A 583 30.80 7.13 -40.61
CA GLU A 583 32.02 6.92 -39.79
C GLU A 583 31.93 5.67 -38.90
N PHE A 584 30.72 5.30 -38.46
CA PHE A 584 30.49 4.12 -37.62
C PHE A 584 30.78 2.78 -38.30
N LYS A 585 30.82 2.70 -39.64
CA LYS A 585 31.04 1.42 -40.34
C LYS A 585 32.52 1.07 -40.59
N LYS A 586 33.48 1.92 -40.18
CA LYS A 586 34.92 1.67 -40.34
C LYS A 586 35.72 1.81 -39.04
N MET A 587 35.33 1.05 -38.01
CA MET A 587 36.21 0.73 -36.89
C MET A 587 36.49 -0.77 -36.76
N ASP A 588 37.25 -1.32 -37.71
CA ASP A 588 38.05 -2.52 -37.44
C ASP A 588 39.17 -2.14 -36.45
N LYS A 589 38.93 -2.38 -35.16
CA LYS A 589 39.85 -2.04 -34.08
C LYS A 589 39.82 -3.13 -33.01
N ARG A 590 40.91 -3.92 -32.95
CA ARG A 590 41.23 -4.73 -31.76
C ARG A 590 41.31 -3.78 -30.56
N LEU A 591 40.49 -4.01 -29.53
CA LEU A 591 40.53 -3.24 -28.27
C LEU A 591 41.98 -3.18 -27.73
N PRO A 592 42.51 -2.00 -27.36
CA PRO A 592 43.87 -1.86 -26.84
C PRO A 592 44.10 -2.75 -25.62
N VAL A 593 45.24 -3.44 -25.60
CA VAL A 593 45.67 -4.33 -24.50
C VAL A 593 46.85 -3.72 -23.74
N ASP A 594 47.00 -2.39 -23.78
CA ASP A 594 48.07 -1.68 -23.09
C ASP A 594 47.98 -1.89 -21.57
N PRO A 595 49.11 -2.12 -20.87
CA PRO A 595 49.10 -2.39 -19.44
C PRO A 595 48.47 -1.23 -18.64
N LEU A 596 47.74 -1.57 -17.57
CA LEU A 596 47.08 -0.59 -16.70
C LEU A 596 48.10 0.37 -16.08
N LYS A 597 48.23 1.56 -16.66
CA LYS A 597 49.14 2.61 -16.20
C LYS A 597 48.64 3.17 -14.87
N LYS A 598 49.41 2.94 -13.79
CA LYS A 598 49.10 3.46 -12.45
C LYS A 598 48.99 5.00 -12.50
N MET A 599 47.81 5.51 -12.20
CA MET A 599 47.56 6.96 -12.17
C MET A 599 47.91 7.51 -10.78
N SER A 600 49.16 7.91 -10.61
CA SER A 600 49.62 8.67 -9.44
C SER A 600 49.23 10.14 -9.56
N VAL A 601 48.62 10.67 -8.49
CA VAL A 601 48.35 12.10 -8.31
C VAL A 601 49.31 12.61 -7.24
N GLU A 602 49.97 13.74 -7.50
CA GLU A 602 50.91 14.33 -6.54
C GLU A 602 50.18 14.80 -5.27
N ASN A 603 50.78 14.53 -4.11
CA ASN A 603 50.28 14.91 -2.78
C ASN A 603 48.92 14.29 -2.34
N LEU A 604 48.29 13.44 -3.15
CA LEU A 604 47.08 12.71 -2.75
C LEU A 604 47.45 11.41 -2.01
N GLU A 605 47.22 11.38 -0.69
CA GLU A 605 47.26 10.16 0.11
C GLU A 605 45.85 9.55 0.16
N TYR A 606 45.66 8.33 -0.36
CA TYR A 606 44.34 7.71 -0.48
C TYR A 606 44.34 6.21 -0.16
N MET A 607 43.15 5.69 0.15
CA MET A 607 42.86 4.26 0.27
C MET A 607 41.56 3.91 -0.47
N VAL A 608 41.50 2.75 -1.12
CA VAL A 608 40.28 2.25 -1.79
C VAL A 608 39.82 0.95 -1.16
N ARG A 609 38.78 1.03 -0.32
CA ARG A 609 38.25 -0.07 0.50
C ARG A 609 36.84 -0.48 0.03
N PRO A 610 36.34 -1.68 0.38
CA PRO A 610 34.95 -2.04 0.15
C PRO A 610 34.00 -1.01 0.79
N PHE A 611 32.91 -0.73 0.09
CA PHE A 611 31.78 0.05 0.59
C PHE A 611 31.07 -0.77 1.67
N GLY A 612 30.81 -0.17 2.83
CA GLY A 612 29.91 -0.75 3.85
C GLY A 612 28.69 0.14 4.09
N ILE A 613 27.65 -0.41 4.73
CA ILE A 613 26.41 0.33 5.09
C ILE A 613 26.71 1.62 5.87
N LYS A 614 27.83 1.65 6.63
CA LYS A 614 28.30 2.83 7.37
C LYS A 614 28.76 4.00 6.47
N ASP A 615 29.13 3.74 5.23
CA ASP A 615 29.58 4.76 4.27
C ASP A 615 28.41 5.46 3.59
N LEU A 616 27.22 4.85 3.61
CA LEU A 616 26.04 5.31 2.88
C LEU A 616 25.69 6.79 3.13
N PRO A 617 25.79 7.36 4.36
CA PRO A 617 25.54 8.79 4.55
C PRO A 617 26.50 9.70 3.76
N GLU A 618 27.80 9.40 3.74
CA GLU A 618 28.79 10.18 2.99
C GLU A 618 28.68 9.93 1.48
N VAL A 619 28.38 8.69 1.06
CA VAL A 619 28.16 8.34 -0.36
C VAL A 619 26.96 9.10 -0.91
N MET A 620 25.85 9.16 -0.18
CA MET A 620 24.66 9.89 -0.63
C MET A 620 24.94 11.38 -0.82
N ASN A 621 25.77 11.99 0.03
CA ASN A 621 26.16 13.39 -0.12
C ASN A 621 27.00 13.63 -1.40
N ILE A 622 27.73 12.61 -1.89
CA ILE A 622 28.41 12.65 -3.20
C ILE A 622 27.39 12.46 -4.33
N GLU A 623 26.50 11.48 -4.20
CA GLU A 623 25.54 11.13 -5.25
C GLU A 623 24.50 12.23 -5.49
N GLU A 624 23.89 12.75 -4.42
CA GLU A 624 22.93 13.88 -4.45
C GLU A 624 23.56 15.19 -4.97
N ALA A 625 24.90 15.28 -5.02
CA ALA A 625 25.63 16.46 -5.49
C ALA A 625 26.32 16.29 -6.87
N SER A 626 26.46 15.05 -7.37
CA SER A 626 27.15 14.72 -8.63
C SER A 626 26.26 14.11 -9.71
N SER A 627 25.03 13.71 -9.39
CA SER A 627 24.07 13.13 -10.34
C SER A 627 22.80 13.97 -10.46
N GLU A 628 22.34 14.22 -11.70
CA GLU A 628 21.05 14.86 -11.98
C GLU A 628 19.85 13.97 -11.62
N ARG A 629 20.07 12.65 -11.47
CA ARG A 629 19.08 11.68 -11.02
C ARG A 629 19.75 10.72 -10.00
N PRO A 630 19.94 11.16 -8.74
CA PRO A 630 20.72 10.42 -7.76
C PRO A 630 20.07 9.08 -7.37
N TRP A 631 20.89 8.04 -7.26
CA TRP A 631 20.48 6.73 -6.72
C TRP A 631 19.92 6.88 -5.30
N ARG A 632 18.70 6.38 -5.07
CA ARG A 632 18.03 6.48 -3.76
C ARG A 632 18.78 5.64 -2.72
N ARG A 633 18.77 6.05 -1.43
CA ARG A 633 19.37 5.31 -0.28
C ARG A 633 19.02 3.81 -0.21
N GLN A 634 17.88 3.41 -0.76
CA GLN A 634 17.45 2.02 -0.82
C GLN A 634 18.15 1.22 -1.94
N MET A 635 18.44 1.84 -3.08
CA MET A 635 19.10 1.19 -4.22
C MET A 635 20.50 0.70 -3.82
N PHE A 636 21.30 1.55 -3.17
CA PHE A 636 22.60 1.13 -2.60
C PHE A 636 22.51 -0.01 -1.56
N LYS A 637 21.38 -0.17 -0.85
CA LYS A 637 21.20 -1.28 0.11
C LYS A 637 20.85 -2.58 -0.60
N GLU A 638 20.04 -2.51 -1.66
CA GLU A 638 19.71 -3.64 -2.52
C GLU A 638 20.96 -4.08 -3.30
N GLU A 639 21.73 -3.12 -3.83
CA GLU A 639 23.02 -3.32 -4.49
C GLU A 639 24.06 -4.02 -3.61
N LEU A 640 24.16 -3.64 -2.33
CA LEU A 640 25.01 -4.30 -1.33
C LEU A 640 24.63 -5.76 -1.03
N ALA A 641 23.44 -6.20 -1.41
CA ALA A 641 22.99 -7.59 -1.24
C ALA A 641 23.22 -8.45 -2.50
N ILE A 642 23.54 -7.86 -3.66
CA ILE A 642 23.73 -8.58 -4.93
C ILE A 642 25.11 -9.27 -4.96
N PRO A 643 25.21 -10.61 -5.02
CA PRO A 643 26.50 -11.31 -4.91
C PRO A 643 27.50 -11.01 -6.04
N VAL A 644 27.02 -10.64 -7.24
CA VAL A 644 27.88 -10.22 -8.37
C VAL A 644 28.35 -8.77 -8.26
N SER A 645 27.72 -7.94 -7.41
CA SER A 645 28.05 -6.51 -7.29
C SER A 645 29.26 -6.25 -6.40
N LYS A 646 30.04 -5.24 -6.75
CA LYS A 646 31.32 -4.87 -6.14
C LYS A 646 31.37 -3.36 -5.96
N LEU A 647 31.02 -2.93 -4.74
CA LEU A 647 30.99 -1.52 -4.36
C LEU A 647 32.29 -1.14 -3.63
N TYR A 648 32.91 -0.03 -4.03
CA TYR A 648 34.16 0.48 -3.45
C TYR A 648 34.09 1.98 -3.18
N THR A 649 34.70 2.39 -2.06
CA THR A 649 34.87 3.78 -1.64
C THR A 649 36.34 4.18 -1.68
N LEU A 650 36.64 5.39 -2.20
CA LEU A 650 37.95 6.03 -2.09
C LEU A 650 37.86 7.11 -1.01
N SER A 651 38.60 6.90 0.08
CA SER A 651 38.86 7.92 1.08
C SER A 651 40.27 8.49 0.89
N GLY A 652 40.45 9.80 1.04
CA GLY A 652 41.74 10.44 0.78
C GLY A 652 41.96 11.76 1.53
N ARG A 653 43.16 12.32 1.36
CA ARG A 653 43.56 13.64 1.86
C ARG A 653 44.70 14.25 1.03
N TRP A 654 44.79 15.58 1.06
CA TRP A 654 45.80 16.37 0.33
C TRP A 654 46.97 16.82 1.20
N GLN A 655 46.80 16.89 2.53
CA GLN A 655 47.88 17.13 3.48
C GLN A 655 47.86 16.06 4.58
N ARG A 656 49.05 15.65 5.07
CA ARG A 656 49.18 14.67 6.17
C ARG A 656 48.50 15.06 7.50
N ARG A 657 48.15 16.35 7.66
CA ARG A 657 47.43 16.86 8.85
C ARG A 657 45.91 16.76 8.72
N ASP A 658 45.39 16.59 7.51
CA ASP A 658 43.96 16.47 7.27
C ASP A 658 43.46 15.08 7.71
N LYS A 659 42.18 15.02 8.05
CA LYS A 659 41.46 13.75 8.19
C LYS A 659 41.23 13.15 6.79
N MET A 660 41.22 11.82 6.71
CA MET A 660 40.72 11.14 5.52
C MET A 660 39.22 11.40 5.38
N SER A 661 38.77 11.93 4.25
CA SER A 661 37.35 12.08 3.91
C SER A 661 36.98 11.13 2.76
N LEU A 662 35.70 10.78 2.61
CA LEU A 662 35.23 10.15 1.37
C LEU A 662 35.32 11.16 0.21
N MET A 663 35.95 10.76 -0.89
CA MET A 663 36.17 11.63 -2.06
C MET A 663 35.53 11.09 -3.35
N ALA A 664 35.33 9.78 -3.46
CA ALA A 664 34.68 9.13 -4.60
C ALA A 664 34.16 7.73 -4.23
N TYR A 665 33.22 7.21 -5.02
CA TYR A 665 32.76 5.83 -4.92
C TYR A 665 32.49 5.23 -6.32
N ALA A 666 32.50 3.91 -6.41
CA ALA A 666 32.17 3.17 -7.63
C ALA A 666 31.40 1.89 -7.31
N VAL A 667 30.49 1.52 -8.20
CA VAL A 667 29.69 0.30 -8.22
C VAL A 667 29.92 -0.40 -9.55
N PHE A 668 30.36 -1.66 -9.52
CA PHE A 668 30.44 -2.47 -10.73
C PHE A 668 29.98 -3.91 -10.49
N TRP A 669 29.32 -4.50 -11.48
CA TRP A 669 29.03 -5.94 -11.49
C TRP A 669 30.18 -6.71 -12.12
N VAL A 670 30.45 -7.91 -11.60
CA VAL A 670 31.29 -8.92 -12.25
C VAL A 670 30.37 -10.00 -12.83
N VAL A 671 30.19 -9.99 -14.15
CA VAL A 671 29.30 -10.91 -14.88
C VAL A 671 30.12 -11.63 -15.93
N SER A 672 30.27 -12.96 -15.77
CA SER A 672 31.21 -13.76 -16.56
C SER A 672 32.60 -13.09 -16.57
N GLU A 673 33.25 -13.01 -17.73
CA GLU A 673 34.58 -12.41 -17.89
C GLU A 673 34.54 -10.88 -18.09
N LYS A 674 33.45 -10.18 -17.73
CA LYS A 674 33.31 -8.73 -17.86
C LYS A 674 32.99 -8.01 -16.55
N ALA A 675 33.51 -6.79 -16.42
CA ALA A 675 33.10 -5.83 -15.39
C ALA A 675 32.22 -4.73 -15.99
N HIS A 676 30.98 -4.58 -15.51
CA HIS A 676 30.08 -3.50 -15.91
C HIS A 676 30.09 -2.42 -14.82
N ILE A 677 30.62 -1.24 -15.10
CA ILE A 677 30.63 -0.11 -14.13
C ILE A 677 29.31 0.64 -14.27
N ILE A 678 28.37 0.39 -13.35
CA ILE A 678 26.99 0.88 -13.44
C ILE A 678 26.75 2.20 -12.69
N ASN A 679 27.58 2.53 -11.70
CA ASN A 679 27.61 3.87 -11.10
C ASN A 679 29.04 4.24 -10.68
N PHE A 680 29.45 5.48 -10.93
CA PHE A 680 30.79 6.00 -10.64
C PHE A 680 30.70 7.50 -10.41
N ALA A 681 30.98 7.95 -9.19
CA ALA A 681 30.94 9.38 -8.85
C ALA A 681 32.15 9.83 -8.03
N VAL A 682 32.57 11.06 -8.28
CA VAL A 682 33.57 11.80 -7.50
C VAL A 682 32.84 12.99 -6.86
N ALA A 683 33.20 13.35 -5.63
CA ALA A 683 32.66 14.53 -4.97
C ALA A 683 32.95 15.79 -5.82
N PRO A 684 32.00 16.74 -6.01
CA PRO A 684 32.20 17.87 -6.91
C PRO A 684 33.45 18.72 -6.58
N ALA A 685 33.77 18.84 -5.28
CA ALA A 685 34.97 19.53 -4.80
C ALA A 685 36.30 18.83 -5.17
N GLU A 686 36.27 17.55 -5.55
CA GLU A 686 37.43 16.70 -5.88
C GLU A 686 37.51 16.32 -7.37
N CYS A 687 36.51 16.71 -8.16
CA CYS A 687 36.51 16.58 -9.61
C CYS A 687 37.71 17.31 -10.25
N ASN A 688 38.15 16.81 -11.40
CA ASN A 688 39.32 17.27 -12.17
C ASN A 688 40.71 17.21 -11.45
N LYS A 689 40.77 16.96 -10.14
CA LYS A 689 42.05 16.77 -9.40
C LYS A 689 42.69 15.39 -9.60
N GLY A 690 42.06 14.49 -10.35
CA GLY A 690 42.57 13.14 -10.63
C GLY A 690 42.09 12.04 -9.67
N VAL A 691 41.26 12.35 -8.66
CA VAL A 691 40.70 11.35 -7.72
C VAL A 691 39.96 10.23 -8.47
N GLY A 692 39.14 10.57 -9.47
CA GLY A 692 38.48 9.59 -10.34
C GLY A 692 39.46 8.72 -11.13
N SER A 693 40.63 9.24 -11.51
CA SER A 693 41.68 8.44 -12.16
C SER A 693 42.31 7.41 -11.21
N CYS A 694 42.47 7.74 -9.93
CA CYS A 694 42.96 6.80 -8.93
C CYS A 694 41.92 5.71 -8.61
N LEU A 695 40.64 6.08 -8.44
CA LEU A 695 39.57 5.11 -8.20
C LEU A 695 39.38 4.17 -9.40
N LEU A 696 39.30 4.72 -10.62
CA LEU A 696 39.15 3.93 -11.85
C LEU A 696 40.30 2.93 -12.02
N TYR A 697 41.55 3.33 -11.77
CA TYR A 697 42.69 2.42 -11.79
C TYR A 697 42.55 1.26 -10.80
N GLU A 698 42.19 1.52 -9.54
CA GLU A 698 42.06 0.47 -8.53
C GLU A 698 40.84 -0.44 -8.76
N ILE A 699 39.71 0.04 -9.28
CA ILE A 699 38.58 -0.85 -9.61
C ILE A 699 38.86 -1.74 -10.82
N LEU A 700 39.56 -1.25 -11.86
CA LEU A 700 39.93 -2.08 -13.03
C LEU A 700 40.96 -3.15 -12.67
N LYS A 701 41.91 -2.81 -11.80
CA LYS A 701 42.85 -3.77 -11.20
C LYS A 701 42.14 -4.82 -10.34
N LYS A 702 41.11 -4.42 -9.58
CA LYS A 702 40.28 -5.34 -8.80
C LYS A 702 39.44 -6.25 -9.71
N ALA A 703 38.86 -5.73 -10.78
CA ALA A 703 38.14 -6.51 -11.79
C ALA A 703 39.05 -7.56 -12.46
N SER A 704 40.26 -7.18 -12.87
CA SER A 704 41.29 -8.12 -13.36
C SER A 704 41.56 -9.24 -12.34
N SER A 705 41.79 -8.89 -11.06
CA SER A 705 41.99 -9.88 -9.98
C SER A 705 40.76 -10.74 -9.64
N LEU A 706 39.58 -10.38 -10.16
CA LEU A 706 38.34 -11.16 -10.06
C LEU A 706 38.03 -11.97 -11.34
N GLY A 707 38.94 -11.99 -12.31
CA GLY A 707 38.83 -12.76 -13.56
C GLY A 707 38.24 -12.02 -14.76
N CYS A 708 37.93 -10.72 -14.65
CA CYS A 708 37.42 -9.95 -15.77
C CYS A 708 38.51 -9.69 -16.84
N LYS A 709 38.22 -10.05 -18.09
CA LYS A 709 39.07 -9.78 -19.27
C LYS A 709 38.69 -8.50 -20.02
N SER A 710 37.53 -7.91 -19.74
CA SER A 710 37.21 -6.53 -20.13
C SER A 710 36.37 -5.81 -19.08
N ALA A 711 36.33 -4.48 -19.20
CA ALA A 711 35.42 -3.62 -18.45
C ALA A 711 34.71 -2.66 -19.42
N TYR A 712 33.43 -2.40 -19.19
CA TYR A 712 32.63 -1.46 -19.98
C TYR A 712 31.68 -0.63 -19.13
N LEU A 713 31.21 0.48 -19.70
CA LEU A 713 30.20 1.38 -19.14
C LEU A 713 29.60 2.30 -20.20
N GLU A 714 28.39 2.80 -19.90
CA GLU A 714 27.62 3.74 -20.69
C GLU A 714 27.79 5.17 -20.16
N VAL A 715 28.09 6.14 -21.03
CA VAL A 715 28.34 7.54 -20.64
C VAL A 715 27.56 8.51 -21.52
N ARG A 716 26.88 9.48 -20.89
CA ARG A 716 26.17 10.59 -21.54
C ARG A 716 27.05 11.30 -22.58
N VAL A 717 26.51 11.64 -23.75
CA VAL A 717 27.25 12.38 -24.81
C VAL A 717 27.84 13.70 -24.28
N SER A 718 27.08 14.41 -23.44
CA SER A 718 27.46 15.63 -22.72
C SER A 718 28.56 15.44 -21.66
N GLY A 719 28.87 14.20 -21.27
CA GLY A 719 29.79 13.81 -20.18
C GLY A 719 31.28 14.05 -20.43
N GLN A 720 31.65 15.25 -20.89
CA GLN A 720 32.99 15.63 -21.36
C GLN A 720 34.13 15.36 -20.36
N ALA A 721 33.86 15.36 -19.06
CA ALA A 721 34.85 14.99 -18.04
C ALA A 721 35.06 13.47 -17.94
N ALA A 722 34.00 12.67 -18.11
CA ALA A 722 34.05 11.22 -18.10
C ALA A 722 34.70 10.66 -19.37
N HIS A 723 34.37 11.17 -20.56
CA HIS A 723 35.03 10.79 -21.82
C HIS A 723 36.55 10.92 -21.73
N LYS A 724 37.04 12.09 -21.30
CA LYS A 724 38.47 12.38 -21.10
C LYS A 724 39.13 11.49 -20.04
N LEU A 725 38.39 11.10 -18.99
CA LEU A 725 38.88 10.17 -17.96
C LEU A 725 39.06 8.76 -18.54
N LEU A 726 38.08 8.28 -19.30
CA LEU A 726 38.05 6.93 -19.88
C LEU A 726 39.05 6.77 -21.02
N GLU A 727 39.15 7.75 -21.92
CA GLU A 727 40.15 7.77 -23.00
C GLU A 727 41.57 7.80 -22.43
N LYS A 728 41.82 8.59 -21.38
CA LYS A 728 43.10 8.60 -20.65
C LYS A 728 43.37 7.28 -19.91
N ALA A 729 42.33 6.56 -19.50
CA ALA A 729 42.43 5.21 -18.95
C ALA A 729 42.53 4.11 -20.03
N GLY A 730 42.51 4.47 -21.32
CA GLY A 730 42.64 3.54 -22.43
C GLY A 730 41.40 2.70 -22.69
N PHE A 731 40.20 3.24 -22.43
CA PHE A 731 38.96 2.75 -23.02
C PHE A 731 38.79 3.30 -24.43
N THR A 732 38.03 2.59 -25.24
CA THR A 732 37.58 3.04 -26.57
C THR A 732 36.06 3.02 -26.62
N ARG A 733 35.44 4.07 -27.19
CA ARG A 733 34.01 4.07 -27.56
C ARG A 733 33.78 2.97 -28.60
N THR A 734 33.00 1.94 -28.24
CA THR A 734 32.70 0.78 -29.10
C THR A 734 31.34 0.88 -29.77
N ALA A 735 30.37 1.53 -29.12
CA ALA A 735 29.00 1.65 -29.61
C ALA A 735 28.32 2.92 -29.07
N GLU A 736 27.09 3.13 -29.53
CA GLU A 736 26.19 4.18 -29.08
C GLU A 736 24.80 3.57 -28.86
N ARG A 737 24.21 3.79 -27.67
CA ARG A 737 22.80 3.46 -27.39
C ARG A 737 21.99 4.74 -27.43
N LYS A 738 20.99 4.79 -28.31
CA LYS A 738 20.08 5.93 -28.37
C LYS A 738 19.09 5.91 -27.24
N ASP A 739 18.72 7.10 -26.74
CA ASP A 739 17.72 7.31 -25.69
C ASP A 739 17.98 6.56 -24.37
N TYR A 740 19.24 6.15 -24.10
CA TYR A 740 19.60 5.30 -22.97
C TYR A 740 19.41 5.99 -21.60
N PHE A 741 19.72 7.29 -21.50
CA PHE A 741 19.41 8.07 -20.31
C PHE A 741 18.04 8.71 -20.47
N GLY A 742 17.06 8.30 -19.65
CA GLY A 742 15.68 8.78 -19.78
C GLY A 742 15.49 10.27 -19.48
N TYR A 743 16.21 10.82 -18.49
CA TYR A 743 16.15 12.25 -18.16
C TYR A 743 17.50 12.84 -17.69
N PRO A 744 17.91 14.03 -18.19
CA PRO A 744 17.49 14.58 -19.48
C PRO A 744 17.71 13.54 -20.58
N LYS A 745 16.78 13.46 -21.54
CA LYS A 745 16.73 12.39 -22.54
C LYS A 745 17.96 12.47 -23.44
N GLU A 746 18.83 11.47 -23.37
CA GLU A 746 20.15 11.53 -23.96
C GLU A 746 20.68 10.15 -24.38
N ASP A 747 21.42 10.14 -25.49
CA ASP A 747 22.16 8.98 -25.97
C ASP A 747 23.36 8.67 -25.05
N ALA A 748 23.85 7.43 -25.11
CA ALA A 748 25.00 6.98 -24.35
C ALA A 748 26.08 6.39 -25.27
N PHE A 749 27.32 6.82 -25.07
CA PHE A 749 28.49 6.16 -25.65
C PHE A 749 28.86 4.97 -24.76
N ILE A 750 28.92 3.76 -25.34
CA ILE A 750 29.51 2.61 -24.66
C ILE A 750 31.02 2.71 -24.81
N TYR A 751 31.74 2.81 -23.71
CA TYR A 751 33.19 2.68 -23.66
C TYR A 751 33.55 1.29 -23.15
N GLU A 752 34.42 0.55 -23.86
CA GLU A 752 34.98 -0.73 -23.41
C GLU A 752 36.52 -0.70 -23.42
N ARG A 753 37.13 -1.44 -22.49
CA ARG A 753 38.57 -1.63 -22.35
C ARG A 753 38.88 -3.10 -22.05
N LYS A 754 39.93 -3.66 -22.66
CA LYS A 754 40.48 -4.96 -22.23
C LYS A 754 41.31 -4.83 -20.95
N LEU A 755 41.19 -5.83 -20.10
CA LEU A 755 42.00 -6.03 -18.92
C LEU A 755 43.07 -7.08 -19.20
N GLN A 756 44.15 -7.04 -18.41
CA GLN A 756 45.24 -8.02 -18.39
C GLN A 756 45.11 -8.88 -17.13
#